data_AF-A0AAU2BEI3-F1
#
_entry.id   AF-A0AAU2BEI3-F1
#
_cell.length_a   1.000
_cell.length_b   1.000
_cell.length_c   1.000
_cell.angle_alpha   90.00
_cell.angle_beta   90.00
_cell.angle_gamma   90.00
#
_symmetry.space_group_name_H-M   'P 1'
#
loop_
_entity.id
_entity.type
_entity.pdbx_description
1 polymer ?
#
loop_
_entity_poly.entity_id
_entity_poly.type
_entity_poly.pdbx_seq_one_letter_code
_entity_poly.pdbx_strand_id
1 'polypeptide(L)'
;MDTDGTQGAHDPIGRRLRGSVPRAAQPPRPAQPPRPATPPMPRQAPDAGGGSVTEWLSARRPKAGPGVWRYGYVPRPPEQNTAAVGRRLLAWMAGSFLVGVFLWGLWREGTLPYQWVPLKVLTPDRWWWTGTTTPKEQEAVDALVVYQGVAFGAIVFLVGRFGAWAEGIRHFVTDRPQPARAVTASVAAVGVLIFVWPDALGLDWRPLPIADPVLSLVVLVTGGSGFFKVPVLAYTLYALITLAVLWPFARVGGWLDAWSGRPRKGSRKAPPRPSASPLVRAQWAELRAAGQDRAADVLTAEVAGGRMNDVDCVRVAHVWRDATARPDGSVTFADTVVRQGGAAWTHPSGQRDLPARAAEHDLLVGQVRIGRYARDERNPYALRGAGAALDPGVLGTSMLAVGPSGAGKTVGVVRPVVESLALQALTGQCSVIAVCAAGTPLGPDDAYDVVVKPGDPASVHDLDLYAGSTDPDEAAGFLAEGLVGDLETVDTRRAATALAQLLGPYRTVHGRFPAVPVLRELLEGAPGALADLRTRLTGDPEDDARRSAMRRELEARLRQSGTVSDPGPSLADRLGLLDRPVFAGFFDAGDAGRPFSVRAVTHHPLRVRVDLPEQGHEEASRLLARLLLAQFTSVVRSRPQRSHFACLILDDASRTLTPETVRAIQRLRSTNAGVVLGLRTIGDVSESLQGPLYAAVGCRMAFSGVTTWDGRRFAEAWGTEWVETEEVAQHAVFANQPVTRALHKMRKMVTGKAVTTDAVTVRKVERERWSASELAHAVPPGHAVLSLTTVRGEHAPPLLVDLRD
;
A
#
# COMPACT_ATOMS: atom_id res chain seq x y z
N MET A 1 -35.25 56.93 -20.47
CA MET A 1 -36.70 56.74 -20.67
C MET A 1 -37.28 56.27 -19.35
N ASP A 2 -37.78 57.27 -18.64
CA ASP A 2 -38.80 57.29 -17.57
C ASP A 2 -39.73 56.06 -17.57
N THR A 3 -40.10 55.51 -16.42
CA THR A 3 -41.09 56.09 -15.48
C THR A 3 -40.92 55.38 -14.11
N ASP A 4 -40.78 56.10 -12.98
CA ASP A 4 -41.85 56.71 -12.16
C ASP A 4 -42.93 55.71 -11.73
N GLY A 5 -43.35 55.61 -10.47
CA GLY A 5 -43.17 56.41 -9.26
C GLY A 5 -43.88 55.67 -8.13
N THR A 6 -43.69 56.00 -6.85
CA THR A 6 -44.57 56.87 -6.02
C THR A 6 -44.31 56.42 -4.57
N GLN A 7 -44.29 57.22 -3.51
CA GLN A 7 -44.67 58.59 -3.13
C GLN A 7 -43.67 58.99 -2.00
N GLY A 8 -43.17 60.22 -1.90
CA GLY A 8 -43.91 61.40 -1.40
C GLY A 8 -44.16 61.24 0.12
N ALA A 9 -43.77 62.11 1.05
CA ALA A 9 -43.62 63.55 0.94
C ALA A 9 -43.11 64.17 2.28
N HIS A 10 -42.40 65.30 2.17
CA HIS A 10 -42.41 66.48 3.06
C HIS A 10 -41.58 66.51 4.36
N ASP A 11 -40.33 66.98 4.22
CA ASP A 11 -39.75 68.28 4.70
C ASP A 11 -40.70 69.31 5.39
N PRO A 12 -40.25 70.43 6.04
CA PRO A 12 -38.87 70.97 6.19
C PRO A 12 -38.58 71.75 7.52
N ILE A 13 -37.44 72.49 7.54
CA ILE A 13 -37.09 73.70 8.37
C ILE A 13 -36.61 73.40 9.81
N GLY A 14 -35.48 73.90 10.35
CA GLY A 14 -34.47 74.83 9.90
C GLY A 14 -33.72 75.42 11.13
N ARG A 15 -32.43 75.74 10.94
CA ARG A 15 -31.63 76.75 11.67
C ARG A 15 -31.04 76.44 13.06
N ARG A 16 -29.73 76.14 13.01
CA ARG A 16 -28.58 76.50 13.90
C ARG A 16 -28.88 77.05 15.30
N LEU A 17 -28.23 76.46 16.32
CA LEU A 17 -27.48 77.18 17.35
C LEU A 17 -26.44 76.25 18.03
N ARG A 18 -25.41 76.89 18.59
CA ARG A 18 -24.11 76.35 19.01
C ARG A 18 -24.19 75.47 20.26
N GLY A 19 -23.31 74.47 20.34
CA GLY A 19 -23.04 73.73 21.59
C GLY A 19 -22.05 72.59 21.36
N SER A 20 -20.82 72.76 21.82
CA SER A 20 -19.73 71.77 21.82
C SER A 20 -20.02 70.60 22.76
N VAL A 21 -20.08 69.37 22.22
CA VAL A 21 -20.01 68.10 22.98
C VAL A 21 -19.46 66.99 22.04
N PRO A 22 -18.94 65.87 22.57
CA PRO A 22 -17.65 65.31 22.16
C PRO A 22 -17.81 64.16 21.16
N ARG A 23 -16.68 63.83 20.52
CA ARG A 23 -16.44 62.67 19.65
C ARG A 23 -17.27 61.44 20.06
N ALA A 24 -18.31 61.14 19.29
CA ALA A 24 -19.07 59.90 19.42
C ALA A 24 -18.14 58.72 19.10
N ALA A 25 -18.03 57.83 20.08
CA ALA A 25 -17.25 56.61 20.02
C ALA A 25 -17.77 55.71 18.88
N GLN A 26 -16.83 55.14 18.13
CA GLN A 26 -17.10 54.04 17.21
C GLN A 26 -17.77 52.89 17.97
N PRO A 27 -18.73 52.18 17.36
CA PRO A 27 -19.27 50.96 17.94
C PRO A 27 -18.11 49.96 18.14
N PRO A 28 -18.06 49.26 19.29
CA PRO A 28 -16.97 48.34 19.58
C PRO A 28 -16.97 47.20 18.55
N ARG A 29 -15.80 46.96 17.95
CA ARG A 29 -15.54 45.76 17.15
C ARG A 29 -15.91 44.53 18.00
N PRO A 30 -16.57 43.51 17.42
CA PRO A 30 -16.78 42.26 18.14
C PRO A 30 -15.43 41.71 18.60
N ALA A 31 -15.35 41.40 19.90
CA ALA A 31 -14.17 40.85 20.52
C ALA A 31 -13.80 39.53 19.81
N GLN A 32 -12.57 39.47 19.28
CA GLN A 32 -11.99 38.20 18.87
C GLN A 32 -12.04 37.23 20.07
N PRO A 33 -12.49 35.98 19.88
CA PRO A 33 -12.40 34.98 20.93
C PRO A 33 -10.92 34.82 21.34
N PRO A 34 -10.63 34.61 22.63
CA PRO A 34 -9.27 34.45 23.11
C PRO A 34 -8.62 33.27 22.39
N ARG A 35 -7.44 33.51 21.79
CA ARG A 35 -6.59 32.44 21.26
C ARG A 35 -6.37 31.42 22.39
N PRO A 36 -6.55 30.11 22.16
CA PRO A 36 -6.22 29.12 23.17
C PRO A 36 -4.76 29.33 23.55
N ALA A 37 -4.51 29.54 24.85
CA ALA A 37 -3.18 29.60 25.40
C ALA A 37 -2.45 28.32 25.00
N THR A 38 -1.37 28.46 24.23
CA THR A 38 -0.45 27.37 23.96
C THR A 38 0.01 26.82 25.30
N PRO A 39 -0.14 25.50 25.56
CA PRO A 39 0.38 24.93 26.79
C PRO A 39 1.89 25.19 26.88
N PRO A 40 2.45 25.41 28.08
CA PRO A 40 3.88 25.63 28.23
C PRO A 40 4.63 24.44 27.63
N MET A 41 5.53 24.76 26.69
CA MET A 41 6.40 23.80 26.03
C MET A 41 7.13 22.96 27.09
N PRO A 42 6.99 21.62 27.11
CA PRO A 42 7.76 20.79 28.02
C PRO A 42 9.25 21.02 27.74
N ARG A 43 10.03 21.39 28.77
CA ARG A 43 11.50 21.51 28.69
C ARG A 43 12.22 20.16 28.65
N GLN A 44 11.52 19.10 28.24
CA GLN A 44 12.09 17.78 28.00
C GLN A 44 11.71 17.38 26.58
N ALA A 45 12.73 17.11 25.76
CA ALA A 45 12.57 16.44 24.49
C ALA A 45 11.73 15.18 24.74
N PRO A 46 10.61 14.97 24.02
CA PRO A 46 10.02 13.66 24.00
C PRO A 46 11.09 12.72 23.45
N ASP A 47 11.41 11.67 24.19
CA ASP A 47 12.16 10.53 23.64
C ASP A 47 11.53 10.21 22.29
N ALA A 48 12.28 10.45 21.20
CA ALA A 48 11.85 10.10 19.86
C ALA A 48 11.46 8.63 19.89
N GLY A 49 10.19 8.33 19.58
CA GLY A 49 9.54 7.03 19.79
C GLY A 49 10.04 5.86 18.94
N GLY A 50 11.34 5.76 18.69
CA GLY A 50 12.00 4.55 18.19
C GLY A 50 12.87 3.97 19.29
N GLY A 51 12.86 2.66 19.45
CA GLY A 51 13.87 1.97 20.25
C GLY A 51 15.28 2.40 19.84
N SER A 52 16.27 2.14 20.68
CA SER A 52 17.68 2.50 20.41
C SER A 52 18.08 2.21 18.96
N VAL A 53 18.95 3.03 18.35
CA VAL A 53 19.40 2.82 16.95
C VAL A 53 19.88 1.39 16.72
N THR A 54 20.47 0.78 17.74
CA THR A 54 20.79 -0.65 17.78
C THR A 54 19.58 -1.55 17.52
N GLU A 55 18.45 -1.33 18.20
CA GLU A 55 17.19 -2.04 17.95
C GLU A 55 16.69 -1.82 16.52
N TRP A 56 16.73 -0.58 16.02
CA TRP A 56 16.34 -0.27 14.65
C TRP A 56 17.21 -0.97 13.60
N LEU A 57 18.54 -1.02 13.78
CA LEU A 57 19.46 -1.77 12.91
C LEU A 57 19.20 -3.28 12.96
N SER A 58 18.76 -3.77 14.14
CA SER A 58 18.49 -5.17 14.39
C SER A 58 17.13 -5.63 13.85
N ALA A 59 16.19 -4.70 13.65
CA ALA A 59 14.83 -5.02 13.24
C ALA A 59 14.76 -5.80 11.90
N ARG A 60 13.85 -6.78 11.86
CA ARG A 60 13.62 -7.62 10.67
C ARG A 60 13.02 -6.77 9.55
N ARG A 61 13.55 -6.95 8.34
CA ARG A 61 13.09 -6.31 7.09
C ARG A 61 13.02 -7.34 5.96
N PRO A 62 12.03 -8.24 5.97
CA PRO A 62 11.92 -9.23 4.91
C PRO A 62 11.65 -8.54 3.57
N LYS A 63 12.12 -9.13 2.46
CA LYS A 63 11.70 -8.69 1.12
C LYS A 63 10.19 -8.86 1.00
N ALA A 64 9.51 -7.79 0.62
CA ALA A 64 8.07 -7.73 0.42
C ALA A 64 7.78 -6.99 -0.89
N GLY A 65 6.59 -7.21 -1.45
CA GLY A 65 6.14 -6.53 -2.66
C GLY A 65 6.09 -5.00 -2.51
N PRO A 66 5.92 -4.28 -3.63
CA PRO A 66 5.83 -2.82 -3.61
C PRO A 66 4.73 -2.32 -2.67
N GLY A 67 5.00 -1.22 -1.98
CA GLY A 67 4.04 -0.59 -1.08
C GLY A 67 3.99 -1.15 0.34
N VAL A 68 4.64 -2.27 0.63
CA VAL A 68 4.63 -2.86 1.98
C VAL A 68 5.71 -2.24 2.84
N TRP A 69 5.33 -1.68 3.99
CA TRP A 69 6.24 -1.24 5.04
C TRP A 69 7.03 -2.43 5.59
N ARG A 70 8.36 -2.42 5.47
CA ARG A 70 9.20 -3.59 5.79
C ARG A 70 9.69 -3.62 7.23
N TYR A 71 9.80 -2.48 7.89
CA TYR A 71 10.28 -2.40 9.27
C TYR A 71 9.35 -3.18 10.21
N GLY A 72 9.86 -4.28 10.79
CA GLY A 72 9.08 -5.14 11.68
C GLY A 72 8.00 -5.97 10.96
N TYR A 73 8.00 -6.03 9.63
CA TYR A 73 6.96 -6.75 8.89
C TYR A 73 7.02 -8.26 9.11
N VAL A 74 5.85 -8.82 9.44
CA VAL A 74 5.66 -10.27 9.58
C VAL A 74 4.60 -10.71 8.56
N PRO A 75 5.00 -11.44 7.50
CA PRO A 75 4.07 -11.97 6.53
C PRO A 75 3.00 -12.83 7.20
N ARG A 76 1.74 -12.56 6.87
CA ARG A 76 0.63 -13.40 7.36
C ARG A 76 0.69 -14.79 6.69
N PRO A 77 0.36 -15.86 7.42
CA PRO A 77 0.19 -17.17 6.81
C PRO A 77 -0.95 -17.13 5.77
N PRO A 78 -0.91 -17.99 4.74
CA PRO A 78 -1.94 -18.02 3.70
C PRO A 78 -3.31 -18.30 4.32
N GLU A 79 -4.35 -17.67 3.78
CA GLU A 79 -5.73 -17.86 4.21
C GLU A 79 -6.14 -19.32 3.97
N GLN A 80 -6.30 -20.08 5.05
CA GLN A 80 -6.87 -21.41 4.96
C GLN A 80 -8.37 -21.26 4.84
N ASN A 81 -8.93 -21.63 3.69
CA ASN A 81 -10.39 -21.70 3.50
C ASN A 81 -10.94 -22.88 4.32
N THR A 82 -11.11 -22.65 5.62
CA THR A 82 -11.55 -23.63 6.62
C THR A 82 -12.92 -24.21 6.24
N ALA A 83 -13.78 -23.43 5.60
CA ALA A 83 -15.08 -23.88 5.12
C ALA A 83 -14.95 -24.90 3.97
N ALA A 84 -14.11 -24.63 2.96
CA ALA A 84 -13.87 -25.56 1.86
C ALA A 84 -13.17 -26.85 2.34
N VAL A 85 -12.21 -26.72 3.25
CA VAL A 85 -11.54 -27.87 3.88
C VAL A 85 -12.54 -28.71 4.68
N GLY A 86 -13.41 -28.07 5.46
CA GLY A 86 -14.48 -28.72 6.22
C GLY A 86 -15.47 -29.46 5.34
N ARG A 87 -15.97 -28.83 4.25
CA ARG A 87 -16.88 -29.46 3.29
C ARG A 87 -16.25 -30.68 2.62
N ARG A 88 -14.98 -30.57 2.20
CA ARG A 88 -14.25 -31.68 1.60
C ARG A 88 -14.09 -32.84 2.60
N LEU A 89 -13.66 -32.56 3.83
CA LEU A 89 -13.52 -33.59 4.86
C LEU A 89 -14.85 -34.29 5.17
N LEU A 90 -15.94 -33.53 5.30
CA LEU A 90 -17.29 -34.11 5.48
C LEU A 90 -17.71 -34.99 4.31
N ALA A 91 -17.43 -34.58 3.07
CA ALA A 91 -17.75 -35.38 1.88
C ALA A 91 -16.98 -36.71 1.86
N TRP A 92 -15.69 -36.72 2.21
CA TRP A 92 -14.89 -37.94 2.31
C TRP A 92 -15.32 -38.85 3.47
N MET A 93 -15.64 -38.29 4.64
CA MET A 93 -16.18 -39.04 5.78
C MET A 93 -17.54 -39.65 5.45
N ALA A 94 -18.47 -38.86 4.88
CA ALA A 94 -19.79 -39.34 4.48
C ALA A 94 -19.68 -40.40 3.38
N GLY A 95 -18.82 -40.20 2.38
CA GLY A 95 -18.57 -41.17 1.32
C GLY A 95 -18.07 -42.51 1.87
N SER A 96 -17.05 -42.48 2.74
CA SER A 96 -16.53 -43.70 3.36
C SER A 96 -17.52 -44.37 4.32
N PHE A 97 -18.37 -43.61 5.02
CA PHE A 97 -19.46 -44.14 5.82
C PHE A 97 -20.46 -44.90 4.95
N LEU A 98 -20.91 -44.30 3.83
CA LEU A 98 -21.86 -44.93 2.91
C LEU A 98 -21.28 -46.20 2.28
N VAL A 99 -20.00 -46.18 1.91
CA VAL A 99 -19.29 -47.38 1.43
C VAL A 99 -19.23 -48.46 2.51
N GLY A 100 -18.96 -48.08 3.76
CA GLY A 100 -18.98 -49.01 4.90
C GLY A 100 -20.35 -49.66 5.13
N VAL A 101 -21.42 -48.85 5.11
CA VAL A 101 -22.80 -49.33 5.23
C VAL A 101 -23.18 -50.25 4.07
N PHE A 102 -22.77 -49.89 2.85
CA PHE A 102 -23.01 -50.70 1.66
C PHE A 102 -22.28 -52.05 1.74
N LEU A 103 -20.99 -52.05 2.08
CA LEU A 103 -20.19 -53.27 2.27
C LEU A 103 -20.77 -54.16 3.38
N TRP A 104 -21.23 -53.55 4.48
CA TRP A 104 -21.89 -54.27 5.56
C TRP A 104 -23.24 -54.86 5.12
N GLY A 105 -24.00 -54.14 4.29
CA GLY A 105 -25.22 -54.64 3.67
C GLY A 105 -24.96 -55.88 2.80
N LEU A 106 -23.98 -55.80 1.90
CA LEU A 106 -23.57 -56.92 1.04
C LEU A 106 -23.10 -58.14 1.86
N TRP A 107 -22.32 -57.90 2.92
CA TRP A 107 -21.88 -58.94 3.83
C TRP A 107 -23.06 -59.65 4.52
N ARG A 108 -24.08 -58.88 4.94
CA ARG A 108 -25.28 -59.41 5.59
C ARG A 108 -26.19 -60.19 4.64
N GLU A 109 -26.31 -59.74 3.40
CA GLU A 109 -27.11 -60.41 2.37
C GLU A 109 -26.43 -61.68 1.85
N GLY A 110 -25.16 -61.87 2.17
CA GLY A 110 -24.42 -63.05 1.76
C GLY A 110 -24.05 -63.02 0.27
N THR A 111 -23.91 -61.84 -0.33
CA THR A 111 -23.67 -61.68 -1.77
C THR A 111 -22.19 -61.72 -2.16
N LEU A 112 -21.28 -61.69 -1.18
CA LEU A 112 -19.84 -61.72 -1.44
C LEU A 112 -19.35 -63.14 -1.73
N PRO A 113 -18.65 -63.38 -2.85
CA PRO A 113 -18.11 -64.69 -3.17
C PRO A 113 -17.08 -65.10 -2.11
N TYR A 114 -17.11 -66.38 -1.71
CA TYR A 114 -16.21 -66.97 -0.72
C TYR A 114 -16.27 -66.40 0.71
N GLN A 115 -17.23 -65.52 1.04
CA GLN A 115 -17.31 -64.90 2.36
C GLN A 115 -17.48 -65.90 3.52
N TRP A 116 -17.91 -67.13 3.24
CA TRP A 116 -18.12 -68.18 4.26
C TRP A 116 -16.98 -69.19 4.33
N VAL A 117 -15.99 -69.11 3.43
CA VAL A 117 -14.86 -70.04 3.39
C VAL A 117 -14.02 -70.00 4.68
N PRO A 118 -13.63 -68.82 5.22
CA PRO A 118 -12.85 -68.77 6.45
C PRO A 118 -13.58 -69.41 7.65
N LEU A 119 -14.90 -69.21 7.73
CA LEU A 119 -15.73 -69.79 8.78
C LEU A 119 -15.76 -71.33 8.68
N LYS A 120 -15.92 -71.89 7.48
CA LYS A 120 -15.90 -73.34 7.24
C LYS A 120 -14.54 -73.98 7.51
N VAL A 121 -13.45 -73.27 7.24
CA VAL A 121 -12.08 -73.77 7.52
C VAL A 121 -11.79 -73.81 9.02
N LEU A 122 -12.34 -72.87 9.79
CA LEU A 122 -12.07 -72.72 11.22
C LEU A 122 -13.04 -73.47 12.14
N THR A 123 -14.14 -74.02 11.62
CA THR A 123 -15.17 -74.71 12.42
C THR A 123 -15.39 -76.16 11.96
N PRO A 124 -15.72 -77.10 12.87
CA PRO A 124 -15.97 -78.50 12.49
C PRO A 124 -17.15 -78.66 11.52
N ASP A 125 -17.02 -79.53 10.50
CA ASP A 125 -18.08 -79.77 9.51
C ASP A 125 -19.40 -80.26 10.12
N ARG A 126 -19.36 -80.96 11.27
CA ARG A 126 -20.56 -81.45 11.99
C ARG A 126 -21.50 -80.33 12.49
N TRP A 127 -20.99 -79.11 12.61
CA TRP A 127 -21.73 -77.92 13.07
C TRP A 127 -22.69 -77.37 12.02
N TRP A 128 -22.56 -77.80 10.76
CA TRP A 128 -23.29 -77.26 9.62
C TRP A 128 -24.07 -78.35 8.89
N TRP A 129 -25.19 -78.01 8.24
CA TRP A 129 -25.85 -78.92 7.31
C TRP A 129 -25.02 -79.07 6.02
N THR A 130 -24.89 -80.30 5.53
CA THR A 130 -24.03 -80.67 4.39
C THR A 130 -24.28 -79.78 3.17
N GLY A 131 -23.23 -79.11 2.67
CA GLY A 131 -23.33 -78.22 1.49
C GLY A 131 -23.88 -76.81 1.77
N THR A 132 -24.27 -76.49 3.01
CA THR A 132 -24.85 -75.18 3.36
C THR A 132 -24.02 -74.45 4.42
N THR A 133 -24.50 -73.29 4.87
CA THR A 133 -23.99 -72.52 6.02
C THR A 133 -25.08 -72.35 7.09
N THR A 134 -26.11 -73.21 7.09
CA THR A 134 -27.13 -73.19 8.12
C THR A 134 -26.62 -73.94 9.36
N PRO A 135 -26.64 -73.31 10.54
CA PRO A 135 -26.14 -73.90 11.76
C PRO A 135 -27.03 -75.09 12.19
N LYS A 136 -26.40 -76.19 12.59
CA LYS A 136 -27.06 -77.40 13.11
C LYS A 136 -26.99 -77.48 14.63
N GLU A 137 -25.89 -77.02 15.22
CA GLU A 137 -25.62 -77.00 16.66
C GLU A 137 -25.61 -75.55 17.18
N GLN A 138 -25.80 -75.35 18.49
CA GLN A 138 -25.83 -74.01 19.10
C GLN A 138 -24.45 -73.33 19.01
N GLU A 139 -23.39 -74.11 19.12
CA GLU A 139 -21.99 -73.71 18.95
C GLU A 139 -21.73 -73.13 17.54
N ALA A 140 -22.46 -73.61 16.53
CA ALA A 140 -22.40 -73.10 15.17
C ALA A 140 -23.06 -71.70 15.03
N VAL A 141 -24.15 -71.48 15.77
CA VAL A 141 -24.81 -70.16 15.85
C VAL A 141 -23.88 -69.14 16.49
N ASP A 142 -23.25 -69.49 17.62
CA ASP A 142 -22.31 -68.61 18.31
C ASP A 142 -21.06 -68.31 17.46
N ALA A 143 -20.50 -69.32 16.77
CA ALA A 143 -19.37 -69.12 15.87
C ALA A 143 -19.72 -68.20 14.68
N LEU A 144 -20.95 -68.28 14.15
CA LEU A 144 -21.43 -67.39 13.10
C LEU A 144 -21.52 -65.93 13.57
N VAL A 145 -22.02 -65.70 14.79
CA VAL A 145 -22.13 -64.37 15.40
C VAL A 145 -20.74 -63.76 15.64
N VAL A 146 -19.79 -64.56 16.15
CA VAL A 146 -18.38 -64.13 16.31
C VAL A 146 -17.78 -63.73 14.96
N TYR A 147 -17.99 -64.53 13.92
CA TYR A 147 -17.48 -64.26 12.58
C TYR A 147 -18.04 -62.97 11.98
N GLN A 148 -19.35 -62.72 12.15
CA GLN A 148 -19.98 -61.47 11.74
C GLN A 148 -19.41 -60.26 12.49
N GLY A 149 -19.11 -60.40 13.79
CA GLY A 149 -18.43 -59.37 14.58
C GLY A 149 -17.03 -59.05 14.08
N VAL A 150 -16.23 -60.07 13.74
CA VAL A 150 -14.87 -59.88 13.18
C VAL A 150 -14.93 -59.16 11.83
N ALA A 151 -15.84 -59.57 10.95
CA ALA A 151 -16.02 -58.93 9.65
C ALA A 151 -16.49 -57.47 9.78
N PHE A 152 -17.42 -57.20 10.70
CA PHE A 152 -17.84 -55.84 11.02
C PHE A 152 -16.66 -54.98 11.51
N GLY A 153 -15.86 -55.52 12.45
CA GLY A 153 -14.66 -54.87 12.94
C GLY A 153 -13.64 -54.55 11.83
N ALA A 154 -13.45 -55.47 10.88
CA ALA A 154 -12.58 -55.27 9.73
C ALA A 154 -13.10 -54.15 8.80
N ILE A 155 -14.40 -54.09 8.54
CA ILE A 155 -15.02 -53.02 7.74
C ILE A 155 -14.87 -51.66 8.44
N VAL A 156 -15.16 -51.59 9.74
CA VAL A 156 -14.99 -50.36 10.55
C VAL A 156 -13.52 -49.90 10.53
N PHE A 157 -12.57 -50.83 10.63
CA PHE A 157 -11.14 -50.52 10.54
C PHE A 157 -10.75 -49.96 9.17
N LEU A 158 -11.21 -50.56 8.07
CA LEU A 158 -10.95 -50.08 6.72
C LEU A 158 -11.55 -48.69 6.49
N VAL A 159 -12.80 -48.47 6.89
CA VAL A 159 -13.48 -47.17 6.80
C VAL A 159 -12.71 -46.12 7.61
N GLY A 160 -12.32 -46.43 8.85
CA GLY A 160 -11.56 -45.52 9.69
C GLY A 160 -10.18 -45.17 9.12
N ARG A 161 -9.50 -46.15 8.51
CA ARG A 161 -8.14 -45.99 7.98
C ARG A 161 -8.07 -45.25 6.64
N PHE A 162 -9.07 -45.40 5.79
CA PHE A 162 -9.11 -44.82 4.44
C PHE A 162 -10.06 -43.63 4.28
N GLY A 163 -11.01 -43.44 5.20
CA GLY A 163 -12.09 -42.45 5.09
C GLY A 163 -11.82 -41.04 5.62
N ALA A 164 -10.55 -40.63 5.77
CA ALA A 164 -10.16 -39.33 6.34
C ALA A 164 -10.76 -39.04 7.74
N TRP A 165 -11.17 -40.07 8.49
CA TRP A 165 -11.79 -39.93 9.82
C TRP A 165 -10.82 -39.36 10.85
N ALA A 166 -9.53 -39.67 10.76
CA ALA A 166 -8.51 -39.13 11.66
C ALA A 166 -8.31 -37.61 11.46
N GLU A 167 -8.28 -37.14 10.21
CA GLU A 167 -8.27 -35.71 9.85
C GLU A 167 -9.57 -35.02 10.26
N GLY A 168 -10.72 -35.66 9.99
CA GLY A 168 -12.03 -35.14 10.35
C GLY A 168 -12.25 -34.99 11.85
N ILE A 169 -11.87 -36.00 12.65
CA ILE A 169 -11.95 -35.94 14.13
C ILE A 169 -11.01 -34.87 14.69
N ARG A 170 -9.82 -34.68 14.10
CA ARG A 170 -8.94 -33.57 14.48
C ARG A 170 -9.62 -32.23 14.24
N HIS A 171 -10.14 -32.02 13.03
CA HIS A 171 -10.75 -30.76 12.62
C HIS A 171 -12.07 -30.43 13.35
N PHE A 172 -12.99 -31.38 13.48
CA PHE A 172 -14.33 -31.13 14.03
C PHE A 172 -14.44 -31.29 15.56
N VAL A 173 -13.56 -32.08 16.16
CA VAL A 173 -13.62 -32.38 17.60
C VAL A 173 -12.40 -31.81 18.34
N THR A 174 -11.19 -32.10 17.86
CA THR A 174 -9.96 -31.85 18.63
C THR A 174 -9.49 -30.39 18.60
N ASP A 175 -9.73 -29.68 17.49
CA ASP A 175 -9.36 -28.26 17.32
C ASP A 175 -10.31 -27.30 18.07
N ARG A 176 -11.40 -27.81 18.66
CA ARG A 176 -12.32 -26.99 19.45
C ARG A 176 -11.81 -26.75 20.87
N PRO A 177 -11.99 -25.53 21.41
CA PRO A 177 -11.69 -25.27 22.81
C PRO A 177 -12.62 -26.09 23.73
N GLN A 178 -12.15 -26.42 24.93
CA GLN A 178 -13.02 -26.97 25.97
C GLN A 178 -14.02 -25.88 26.42
N PRO A 179 -15.27 -26.24 26.77
CA PRO A 179 -15.84 -27.58 26.92
C PRO A 179 -16.42 -28.17 25.62
N ALA A 180 -16.45 -27.43 24.52
CA ALA A 180 -17.12 -27.83 23.28
C ALA A 180 -16.58 -29.16 22.72
N ARG A 181 -15.27 -29.41 22.84
CA ARG A 181 -14.62 -30.69 22.50
C ARG A 181 -15.15 -31.89 23.29
N ALA A 182 -15.39 -31.71 24.60
CA ALA A 182 -15.89 -32.78 25.46
C ALA A 182 -17.35 -33.09 25.12
N VAL A 183 -18.17 -32.04 24.95
CA VAL A 183 -19.59 -32.16 24.59
C VAL A 183 -19.77 -32.89 23.26
N THR A 184 -19.03 -32.52 22.21
CA THR A 184 -19.17 -33.18 20.89
C THR A 184 -18.75 -34.64 20.93
N ALA A 185 -17.69 -34.98 21.69
CA ALA A 185 -17.30 -36.37 21.90
C ALA A 185 -18.33 -37.16 22.71
N SER A 186 -18.96 -36.55 23.72
CA SER A 186 -20.03 -37.17 24.52
C SER A 186 -21.30 -37.43 23.71
N VAL A 187 -21.72 -36.48 22.86
CA VAL A 187 -22.87 -36.69 21.95
C VAL A 187 -22.58 -37.84 20.97
N ALA A 188 -21.37 -37.90 20.40
CA ALA A 188 -20.98 -39.01 19.52
C ALA A 188 -20.95 -40.35 20.26
N ALA A 189 -20.45 -40.38 21.50
CA ALA A 189 -20.41 -41.58 22.34
C ALA A 189 -21.82 -42.10 22.66
N VAL A 190 -22.74 -41.21 23.04
CA VAL A 190 -24.15 -41.55 23.26
C VAL A 190 -24.78 -42.11 21.98
N GLY A 191 -24.51 -41.47 20.83
CA GLY A 191 -24.95 -41.95 19.52
C GLY A 191 -24.52 -43.40 19.26
N VAL A 192 -23.26 -43.74 19.51
CA VAL A 192 -22.77 -45.12 19.34
C VAL A 192 -23.40 -46.09 20.35
N LEU A 193 -23.54 -45.68 21.61
CA LEU A 193 -24.16 -46.54 22.64
C LEU A 193 -25.61 -46.89 22.32
N ILE A 194 -26.38 -45.98 21.72
CA ILE A 194 -27.75 -46.25 21.26
C ILE A 194 -27.79 -47.43 20.27
N PHE A 195 -26.78 -47.54 19.39
CA PHE A 195 -26.70 -48.63 18.41
C PHE A 195 -26.08 -49.92 18.97
N VAL A 196 -25.33 -49.85 20.08
CA VAL A 196 -24.78 -51.03 20.76
C VAL A 196 -25.82 -51.68 21.67
N TRP A 197 -26.62 -50.87 22.37
CA TRP A 197 -27.64 -51.31 23.34
C TRP A 197 -29.04 -50.75 23.03
N PRO A 198 -29.64 -51.07 21.87
CA PRO A 198 -30.96 -50.56 21.50
C PRO A 198 -32.07 -51.03 22.45
N ASP A 199 -31.98 -52.27 22.93
CA ASP A 199 -32.98 -52.88 23.83
C ASP A 199 -33.03 -52.18 25.20
N ALA A 200 -31.88 -51.68 25.68
CA ALA A 200 -31.80 -50.92 26.93
C ALA A 200 -32.57 -49.58 26.87
N LEU A 201 -32.88 -49.11 25.66
CA LEU A 201 -33.60 -47.87 25.39
C LEU A 201 -35.00 -48.11 24.78
N GLY A 202 -35.42 -49.37 24.65
CA GLY A 202 -36.73 -49.73 24.06
C GLY A 202 -36.84 -49.45 22.55
N LEU A 203 -35.73 -49.56 21.81
CA LEU A 203 -35.68 -49.32 20.37
C LEU A 203 -35.71 -50.65 19.59
N ASP A 204 -36.61 -50.79 18.62
CA ASP A 204 -36.82 -52.03 17.84
C ASP A 204 -35.81 -52.25 16.70
N TRP A 205 -34.65 -51.59 16.72
CA TRP A 205 -33.65 -51.70 15.66
C TRP A 205 -32.57 -52.73 16.03
N ARG A 206 -32.07 -53.45 15.03
CA ARG A 206 -31.06 -54.50 15.28
C ARG A 206 -29.76 -53.90 15.84
N PRO A 207 -29.20 -54.47 16.93
CA PRO A 207 -27.96 -53.99 17.52
C PRO A 207 -26.77 -54.14 16.56
N LEU A 208 -25.76 -53.30 16.73
CA LEU A 208 -24.47 -53.48 16.08
C LEU A 208 -23.79 -54.74 16.63
N PRO A 209 -23.10 -55.53 15.77
CA PRO A 209 -22.41 -56.76 16.18
C PRO A 209 -21.11 -56.42 16.92
N ILE A 210 -21.26 -55.89 18.14
CA ILE A 210 -20.19 -55.52 19.06
C ILE A 210 -20.39 -56.27 20.38
N ALA A 211 -21.59 -56.21 20.95
CA ALA A 211 -21.91 -56.94 22.18
C ALA A 211 -22.08 -58.43 21.92
N ASP A 212 -22.96 -58.82 21.01
CA ASP A 212 -23.30 -60.23 20.74
C ASP A 212 -22.09 -61.10 20.37
N PRO A 213 -21.15 -60.65 19.51
CA PRO A 213 -19.94 -61.43 19.22
C PRO A 213 -19.05 -61.68 20.44
N VAL A 214 -18.93 -60.71 21.34
CA VAL A 214 -18.15 -60.88 22.58
C VAL A 214 -18.86 -61.85 23.52
N LEU A 215 -20.18 -61.75 23.63
CA LEU A 215 -20.99 -62.66 24.44
C LEU A 215 -20.93 -64.10 23.91
N SER A 216 -21.13 -64.30 22.60
CA SER A 216 -21.02 -65.61 21.94
C SER A 216 -19.61 -66.17 21.99
N LEU A 217 -18.57 -65.34 21.91
CA LEU A 217 -17.17 -65.79 22.11
C LEU A 217 -16.96 -66.32 23.52
N VAL A 218 -17.49 -65.62 24.53
CA VAL A 218 -17.41 -66.09 25.93
C VAL A 218 -18.15 -67.41 26.10
N VAL A 219 -19.36 -67.58 25.54
CA VAL A 219 -20.10 -68.85 25.57
C VAL A 219 -19.28 -69.99 24.95
N LEU A 220 -18.66 -69.74 23.79
CA LEU A 220 -17.87 -70.72 23.06
C LEU A 220 -16.61 -71.16 23.83
N VAL A 221 -15.96 -70.22 24.53
CA VAL A 221 -14.77 -70.47 25.36
C VAL A 221 -15.13 -71.17 26.68
N THR A 222 -16.25 -70.82 27.30
CA THR A 222 -16.69 -71.40 28.58
C THR A 222 -17.46 -72.71 28.43
N GLY A 223 -17.75 -73.14 27.21
CA GLY A 223 -18.44 -74.41 26.92
C GLY A 223 -19.92 -74.41 27.33
N GLY A 224 -20.58 -73.24 27.35
CA GLY A 224 -22.02 -73.13 27.64
C GLY A 224 -22.44 -71.83 28.32
N SER A 225 -23.75 -71.58 28.38
CA SER A 225 -24.38 -70.33 28.88
C SER A 225 -24.38 -70.15 30.40
N GLY A 226 -23.72 -71.05 31.15
CA GLY A 226 -23.67 -71.02 32.62
C GLY A 226 -23.06 -69.73 33.18
N PHE A 227 -22.14 -69.10 32.44
CA PHE A 227 -21.53 -67.82 32.78
C PHE A 227 -22.56 -66.68 32.93
N PHE A 228 -23.64 -66.69 32.15
CA PHE A 228 -24.67 -65.64 32.15
C PHE A 228 -25.76 -65.83 33.21
N LYS A 229 -25.78 -66.99 33.90
CA LYS A 229 -26.73 -67.24 34.99
C LYS A 229 -26.35 -66.53 36.30
N VAL A 230 -25.10 -66.07 36.42
CA VAL A 230 -24.61 -65.30 37.56
C VAL A 230 -24.72 -63.81 37.21
N PRO A 231 -25.66 -63.05 37.82
CA PRO A 231 -25.93 -61.67 37.44
C PRO A 231 -24.70 -60.77 37.53
N VAL A 232 -23.87 -60.96 38.56
CA VAL A 232 -22.64 -60.17 38.76
C VAL A 232 -21.69 -60.30 37.58
N LEU A 233 -21.45 -61.53 37.08
CA LEU A 233 -20.56 -61.76 35.95
C LEU A 233 -21.11 -61.15 34.65
N ALA A 234 -22.40 -61.34 34.38
CA ALA A 234 -23.05 -60.74 33.21
C ALA A 234 -22.97 -59.20 33.23
N TYR A 235 -23.34 -58.56 34.34
CA TYR A 235 -23.26 -57.10 34.46
C TYR A 235 -21.82 -56.57 34.41
N THR A 236 -20.84 -57.29 34.96
CA THR A 236 -19.42 -56.87 34.81
C THR A 236 -18.95 -56.94 33.36
N LEU A 237 -19.36 -57.95 32.59
CA LEU A 237 -19.03 -58.07 31.17
C LEU A 237 -19.71 -56.96 30.36
N TYR A 238 -20.98 -56.67 30.61
CA TYR A 238 -21.70 -55.55 30.00
C TYR A 238 -21.04 -54.19 30.30
N ALA A 239 -20.58 -53.99 31.54
CA ALA A 239 -19.86 -52.79 31.94
C ALA A 239 -18.51 -52.67 31.23
N LEU A 240 -17.76 -53.77 31.08
CA LEU A 240 -16.48 -53.79 30.37
C LEU A 240 -16.64 -53.46 28.88
N ILE A 241 -17.64 -54.05 28.21
CA ILE A 241 -17.96 -53.75 26.79
C ILE A 241 -18.31 -52.26 26.64
N THR A 242 -19.15 -51.73 27.53
CA THR A 242 -19.55 -50.32 27.52
C THR A 242 -18.34 -49.39 27.76
N LEU A 243 -17.46 -49.72 28.69
CA LEU A 243 -16.24 -48.95 28.96
C LEU A 243 -15.28 -48.97 27.75
N ALA A 244 -15.13 -50.13 27.10
CA ALA A 244 -14.31 -50.28 25.90
C ALA A 244 -14.80 -49.43 24.72
N VAL A 245 -16.13 -49.36 24.53
CA VAL A 245 -16.76 -48.49 23.52
C VAL A 245 -16.57 -47.01 23.85
N LEU A 246 -16.65 -46.62 25.13
CA LEU A 246 -16.48 -45.24 25.59
C LEU A 246 -15.04 -44.74 25.57
N TRP A 247 -14.06 -45.64 25.74
CA TRP A 247 -12.64 -45.31 25.84
C TRP A 247 -12.09 -44.41 24.70
N PRO A 248 -12.32 -44.70 23.40
CA PRO A 248 -11.83 -43.84 22.33
C PRO A 248 -12.45 -42.43 22.37
N PHE A 249 -13.73 -42.31 22.74
CA PHE A 249 -14.41 -41.02 22.87
C PHE A 249 -13.91 -40.22 24.08
N ALA A 250 -13.64 -40.89 25.21
CA ALA A 250 -13.06 -40.25 26.38
C ALA A 250 -11.66 -39.68 26.07
N ARG A 251 -10.85 -40.42 25.31
CA ARG A 251 -9.50 -40.00 24.88
C ARG A 251 -9.56 -38.84 23.88
N VAL A 252 -10.45 -38.89 22.89
CA VAL A 252 -10.62 -37.83 21.89
C VAL A 252 -11.28 -36.58 22.48
N GLY A 253 -12.24 -36.73 23.39
CA GLY A 253 -12.95 -35.63 24.06
C GLY A 253 -12.15 -34.94 25.17
N GLY A 254 -11.05 -35.56 25.63
CA GLY A 254 -10.25 -35.03 26.73
C GLY A 254 -11.06 -34.89 28.03
N TRP A 255 -11.92 -35.86 28.33
CA TRP A 255 -12.85 -35.78 29.47
C TRP A 255 -12.13 -35.62 30.81
N LEU A 256 -10.93 -36.21 30.96
CA LEU A 256 -10.08 -36.04 32.14
C LEU A 256 -9.53 -34.61 32.28
N ASP A 257 -9.19 -33.95 31.17
CA ASP A 257 -8.72 -32.56 31.16
C ASP A 257 -9.87 -31.59 31.46
N ALA A 258 -11.07 -31.88 30.94
CA ALA A 258 -12.28 -31.11 31.22
C ALA A 258 -12.71 -31.22 32.69
N TRP A 259 -12.53 -32.38 33.32
CA TRP A 259 -12.88 -32.60 34.73
C TRP A 259 -11.82 -32.05 35.70
N SER A 260 -10.56 -31.93 35.26
CA SER A 260 -9.45 -31.44 36.08
C SER A 260 -9.20 -29.93 36.02
N GLY A 261 -9.96 -29.17 35.23
CA GLY A 261 -9.95 -27.69 35.22
C GLY A 261 -8.62 -27.03 34.85
N ARG A 262 -7.61 -27.80 34.40
CA ARG A 262 -6.27 -27.27 34.08
C ARG A 262 -6.21 -26.90 32.59
N PRO A 263 -6.04 -25.61 32.25
CA PRO A 263 -5.86 -25.22 30.85
C PRO A 263 -4.54 -25.78 30.34
N ARG A 264 -4.63 -26.71 29.38
CA ARG A 264 -3.48 -27.23 28.66
C ARG A 264 -2.87 -26.08 27.87
N LYS A 265 -1.69 -25.59 28.29
CA LYS A 265 -0.83 -24.69 27.51
C LYS A 265 -0.62 -25.34 26.13
N GLY A 266 -1.35 -24.88 25.12
CA GLY A 266 -1.13 -25.29 23.75
C GLY A 266 0.32 -25.00 23.42
N SER A 267 1.11 -26.04 23.18
CA SER A 267 2.48 -25.92 22.70
C SER A 267 2.41 -25.32 21.30
N ARG A 268 2.38 -23.99 21.24
CA ARG A 268 2.54 -23.22 20.02
C ARG A 268 3.94 -23.55 19.53
N LYS A 269 4.02 -24.47 18.57
CA LYS A 269 5.25 -24.86 17.88
C LYS A 269 5.88 -23.55 17.39
N ALA A 270 7.00 -23.16 17.99
CA ALA A 270 7.69 -21.94 17.65
C ALA A 270 8.02 -21.98 16.14
N PRO A 271 7.75 -20.90 15.39
CA PRO A 271 8.10 -20.87 13.99
C PRO A 271 9.61 -21.07 13.85
N PRO A 272 10.08 -21.82 12.83
CA PRO A 272 11.50 -22.00 12.58
C PRO A 272 12.14 -20.63 12.38
N ARG A 273 13.17 -20.32 13.18
CA ARG A 273 13.99 -19.10 13.03
C ARG A 273 14.75 -19.19 11.70
N PRO A 274 14.54 -18.28 10.72
CA PRO A 274 15.40 -18.21 9.56
C PRO A 274 16.48 -17.13 9.77
N SER A 275 17.73 -17.59 9.70
CA SER A 275 18.95 -16.96 9.17
C SER A 275 19.09 -15.43 9.19
N ALA A 276 19.79 -14.95 10.23
CA ALA A 276 20.70 -13.79 10.33
C ALA A 276 20.47 -13.10 11.68
N SER A 277 21.43 -13.20 12.59
CA SER A 277 21.27 -12.60 13.91
C SER A 277 21.16 -11.06 13.78
N PRO A 278 20.15 -10.42 14.39
CA PRO A 278 19.93 -8.97 14.41
C PRO A 278 21.15 -8.12 14.82
N LEU A 279 22.08 -8.70 15.59
CA LEU A 279 23.30 -8.05 16.10
C LEU A 279 24.38 -7.76 15.04
N VAL A 280 24.35 -8.43 13.88
CA VAL A 280 25.45 -8.38 12.89
C VAL A 280 25.56 -7.01 12.19
N ARG A 281 24.44 -6.28 12.03
CA ARG A 281 24.43 -4.97 11.35
C ARG A 281 24.92 -3.83 12.23
N ALA A 282 24.56 -3.82 13.52
CA ALA A 282 25.09 -2.85 14.50
C ALA A 282 26.62 -2.96 14.67
N GLN A 283 27.16 -4.12 14.29
CA GLN A 283 28.58 -4.41 14.30
C GLN A 283 29.29 -4.03 12.98
N TRP A 284 28.62 -3.54 11.94
CA TRP A 284 29.30 -3.21 10.67
C TRP A 284 30.13 -4.35 10.07
N ALA A 285 29.57 -5.56 10.03
CA ALA A 285 30.29 -6.76 9.57
C ALA A 285 30.88 -6.64 8.15
N GLU A 286 30.29 -5.84 7.27
CA GLU A 286 30.83 -5.56 5.93
C GLU A 286 32.16 -4.79 5.98
N LEU A 287 32.33 -3.85 6.92
CA LEU A 287 33.59 -3.14 7.13
C LEU A 287 34.68 -4.08 7.67
N ARG A 288 34.32 -4.94 8.62
CA ARG A 288 35.25 -5.96 9.16
C ARG A 288 35.67 -6.96 8.10
N ALA A 289 34.73 -7.42 7.27
CA ALA A 289 35.03 -8.30 6.14
C ALA A 289 35.98 -7.67 5.11
N ALA A 290 36.00 -6.33 5.01
CA ALA A 290 36.92 -5.58 4.17
C ALA A 290 38.24 -5.20 4.88
N GLY A 291 38.50 -5.72 6.07
CA GLY A 291 39.73 -5.47 6.85
C GLY A 291 39.77 -4.12 7.54
N GLN A 292 38.64 -3.39 7.64
CA GLN A 292 38.55 -2.07 8.26
C GLN A 292 38.04 -2.16 9.70
N ASP A 293 38.66 -3.02 10.52
CA ASP A 293 38.20 -3.32 11.88
C ASP A 293 38.20 -2.09 12.80
N ARG A 294 39.23 -1.24 12.72
CA ARG A 294 39.32 -0.03 13.53
C ARG A 294 38.17 0.94 13.27
N ALA A 295 37.81 1.14 12.00
CA ALA A 295 36.67 2.00 11.64
C ALA A 295 35.34 1.38 12.09
N ALA A 296 35.18 0.06 11.95
CA ALA A 296 34.01 -0.66 12.43
C ALA A 296 33.84 -0.55 13.96
N ASP A 297 34.93 -0.64 14.72
CA ASP A 297 34.89 -0.55 16.19
C ASP A 297 34.51 0.86 16.67
N VAL A 298 35.03 1.91 16.03
CA VAL A 298 34.63 3.30 16.29
C VAL A 298 33.12 3.47 16.05
N LEU A 299 32.61 3.03 14.89
CA LEU A 299 31.19 3.18 14.57
C LEU A 299 30.30 2.33 15.48
N THR A 300 30.71 1.12 15.84
CA THR A 300 29.98 0.29 16.82
C THR A 300 29.92 0.98 18.19
N ALA A 301 31.01 1.60 18.65
CA ALA A 301 31.05 2.33 19.92
C ALA A 301 30.19 3.61 19.87
N GLU A 302 30.15 4.32 18.74
CA GLU A 302 29.28 5.49 18.54
C GLU A 302 27.79 5.12 18.57
N VAL A 303 27.40 4.02 17.91
CA VAL A 303 26.02 3.50 17.94
C VAL A 303 25.63 3.03 19.33
N ALA A 304 26.50 2.26 20.00
CA ALA A 304 26.24 1.80 21.37
C ALA A 304 26.19 2.97 22.38
N GLY A 305 26.97 4.03 22.14
CA GLY A 305 26.99 5.25 22.94
C GLY A 305 25.89 6.26 22.59
N GLY A 306 24.97 5.96 21.66
CA GLY A 306 23.88 6.85 21.27
C GLY A 306 24.31 8.13 20.55
N ARG A 307 25.53 8.20 20.02
CA ARG A 307 26.08 9.38 19.32
C ARG A 307 25.78 9.38 17.82
N MET A 308 25.28 8.27 17.29
CA MET A 308 24.80 8.12 15.91
C MET A 308 23.29 7.94 15.88
N ASN A 309 22.63 8.63 14.95
CA ASN A 309 21.23 8.38 14.60
C ASN A 309 21.11 7.45 13.37
N ASP A 310 19.88 7.18 12.95
CA ASP A 310 19.57 6.39 11.75
C ASP A 310 20.09 7.04 10.44
N VAL A 311 19.99 8.38 10.32
CA VAL A 311 20.53 9.16 9.18
C VAL A 311 22.05 8.96 9.07
N ASP A 312 22.79 9.06 10.16
CA ASP A 312 24.24 8.88 10.19
C ASP A 312 24.63 7.46 9.78
N CYS A 313 23.90 6.45 10.28
CA CYS A 313 24.13 5.05 9.92
C CYS A 313 23.97 4.84 8.41
N VAL A 314 22.91 5.40 7.82
CA VAL A 314 22.64 5.26 6.38
C VAL A 314 23.62 6.07 5.54
N ARG A 315 23.99 7.28 5.97
CA ARG A 315 24.99 8.13 5.32
C ARG A 315 26.34 7.44 5.24
N VAL A 316 26.86 6.97 6.38
CA VAL A 316 28.15 6.28 6.44
C VAL A 316 28.12 4.99 5.61
N ALA A 317 27.03 4.23 5.67
CA ALA A 317 26.86 3.04 4.82
C ALA A 317 26.77 3.36 3.33
N HIS A 318 26.19 4.51 2.95
CA HIS A 318 26.16 4.97 1.57
C HIS A 318 27.56 5.37 1.07
N VAL A 319 28.28 6.18 1.85
CA VAL A 319 29.65 6.59 1.50
C VAL A 319 30.58 5.38 1.41
N TRP A 320 30.41 4.38 2.29
CA TRP A 320 31.17 3.13 2.20
C TRP A 320 30.95 2.40 0.88
N ARG A 321 29.69 2.24 0.44
CA ARG A 321 29.37 1.62 -0.85
C ARG A 321 30.04 2.36 -2.01
N ASP A 322 30.06 3.69 -1.98
CA ASP A 322 30.70 4.49 -3.02
C ASP A 322 32.24 4.47 -2.92
N ALA A 323 32.80 4.36 -1.72
CA ALA A 323 34.22 4.27 -1.46
C ALA A 323 34.79 2.94 -1.97
N THR A 324 34.09 1.82 -1.78
CA THR A 324 34.51 0.51 -2.28
C THR A 324 34.61 0.42 -3.81
N ALA A 325 33.94 1.32 -4.53
CA ALA A 325 34.04 1.41 -5.99
C ALA A 325 35.32 2.12 -6.47
N ARG A 326 36.10 2.75 -5.58
CA ARG A 326 37.32 3.51 -5.89
C ARG A 326 38.57 2.78 -5.34
N PRO A 327 39.71 2.76 -6.06
CA PRO A 327 40.92 2.04 -5.63
C PRO A 327 41.42 2.40 -4.22
N ASP A 328 41.47 3.69 -3.89
CA ASP A 328 41.97 4.19 -2.59
C ASP A 328 40.84 4.63 -1.63
N GLY A 329 39.59 4.32 -1.99
CA GLY A 329 38.41 4.80 -1.27
C GLY A 329 38.31 4.24 0.15
N SER A 330 38.66 2.96 0.33
CA SER A 330 38.53 2.27 1.63
C SER A 330 39.45 2.84 2.70
N VAL A 331 40.68 3.25 2.35
CA VAL A 331 41.64 3.84 3.29
C VAL A 331 41.19 5.24 3.71
N THR A 332 40.86 6.08 2.72
CA THR A 332 40.33 7.44 2.97
C THR A 332 39.07 7.41 3.83
N PHE A 333 38.22 6.41 3.60
CA PHE A 333 37.03 6.18 4.40
C PHE A 333 37.39 5.88 5.86
N ALA A 334 38.27 4.90 6.09
CA ALA A 334 38.67 4.50 7.44
C ALA A 334 39.30 5.66 8.23
N ASP A 335 40.21 6.42 7.61
CA ASP A 335 40.86 7.57 8.25
C ASP A 335 39.86 8.65 8.66
N THR A 336 38.89 8.92 7.80
CA THR A 336 37.86 9.94 8.07
C THR A 336 36.92 9.49 9.20
N VAL A 337 36.50 8.21 9.21
CA VAL A 337 35.68 7.64 10.29
C VAL A 337 36.43 7.65 11.61
N VAL A 338 37.72 7.31 11.64
CA VAL A 338 38.51 7.35 12.88
C VAL A 338 38.64 8.77 13.42
N ARG A 339 38.72 9.78 12.55
CA ARG A 339 38.83 11.20 12.95
C ARG A 339 37.50 11.82 13.38
N GLN A 340 36.41 11.51 12.68
CA GLN A 340 35.12 12.22 12.80
C GLN A 340 33.99 11.36 13.37
N GLY A 341 34.21 10.06 13.55
CA GLY A 341 33.22 9.12 14.08
C GLY A 341 31.92 9.12 13.26
N GLY A 342 30.78 9.14 13.95
CA GLY A 342 29.45 9.18 13.33
C GLY A 342 29.13 10.47 12.56
N ALA A 343 29.87 11.56 12.79
CA ALA A 343 29.70 12.84 12.09
C ALA A 343 30.44 12.90 10.74
N ALA A 344 31.11 11.82 10.33
CA ALA A 344 31.83 11.76 9.08
C ALA A 344 30.89 12.05 7.88
N TRP A 345 31.40 12.86 6.93
CA TRP A 345 30.68 13.34 5.74
C TRP A 345 29.31 13.96 6.03
N THR A 346 29.18 14.69 7.13
CA THR A 346 27.94 15.45 7.41
C THR A 346 27.58 16.33 6.20
N HIS A 347 26.28 16.41 5.91
CA HIS A 347 25.74 17.22 4.84
C HIS A 347 26.25 18.68 4.91
N PRO A 348 26.45 19.41 3.79
CA PRO A 348 26.95 20.79 3.81
C PRO A 348 26.17 21.77 4.69
N SER A 349 24.89 21.49 4.97
CA SER A 349 24.08 22.26 5.93
C SER A 349 24.50 22.09 7.39
N GLY A 350 25.39 21.15 7.70
CA GLY A 350 25.82 20.80 9.06
C GLY A 350 24.78 19.99 9.85
N GLN A 351 23.59 19.76 9.30
CA GLN A 351 22.52 19.03 9.96
C GLN A 351 22.75 17.52 9.88
N ARG A 352 22.54 16.83 11.00
CA ARG A 352 22.55 15.36 11.09
C ARG A 352 21.15 14.75 11.18
N ASP A 353 20.13 15.59 11.33
CA ASP A 353 18.73 15.22 11.37
C ASP A 353 17.84 16.40 10.95
N LEU A 354 16.56 16.16 10.70
CA LEU A 354 15.55 17.20 10.56
C LEU A 354 15.13 17.76 11.93
N PRO A 355 14.73 19.05 12.00
CA PRO A 355 14.27 19.68 13.25
C PRO A 355 13.07 18.99 13.89
N ALA A 356 12.17 18.45 13.06
CA ALA A 356 11.03 17.68 13.48
C ALA A 356 10.72 16.60 12.43
N ARG A 357 10.27 15.43 12.90
CA ARG A 357 9.77 14.34 12.06
C ARG A 357 8.30 14.07 12.42
N ALA A 358 7.43 14.01 11.43
CA ALA A 358 6.01 13.75 11.59
C ALA A 358 5.62 12.32 11.22
N ALA A 359 6.35 11.67 10.30
CA ALA A 359 6.06 10.32 9.83
C ALA A 359 7.09 9.29 10.35
N GLU A 360 6.73 8.01 10.30
CA GLU A 360 7.67 6.91 10.54
C GLU A 360 8.52 6.63 9.29
N HIS A 361 9.85 6.60 9.45
CA HIS A 361 10.82 6.38 8.37
C HIS A 361 11.70 5.16 8.63
N ASP A 362 12.03 4.44 7.57
CA ASP A 362 13.03 3.37 7.56
C ASP A 362 14.05 3.67 6.47
N LEU A 363 14.99 4.57 6.82
CA LEU A 363 16.01 5.08 5.91
C LEU A 363 16.95 3.99 5.36
N LEU A 364 17.08 2.85 6.06
CA LEU A 364 17.87 1.71 5.57
C LEU A 364 17.35 1.15 4.24
N VAL A 365 16.04 1.22 4.02
CA VAL A 365 15.38 0.82 2.78
C VAL A 365 14.79 2.02 2.03
N GLY A 366 15.01 3.23 2.54
CA GLY A 366 14.46 4.48 1.98
C GLY A 366 12.93 4.57 2.02
N GLN A 367 12.28 3.85 2.95
CA GLN A 367 10.81 3.83 3.03
C GLN A 367 10.30 4.91 3.99
N VAL A 368 9.17 5.52 3.62
CA VAL A 368 8.29 6.26 4.52
C VAL A 368 6.94 5.57 4.62
N ARG A 369 6.42 5.49 5.84
CA ARG A 369 5.08 4.97 6.08
C ARG A 369 4.05 6.07 5.89
N ILE A 370 3.08 5.81 5.01
CA ILE A 370 1.98 6.74 4.72
C ILE A 370 0.65 6.32 5.39
N GLY A 371 0.61 5.11 5.97
CA GLY A 371 -0.60 4.58 6.59
C GLY A 371 -0.58 3.06 6.73
N ARG A 372 -1.78 2.45 6.75
CA ARG A 372 -1.95 0.99 6.77
C ARG A 372 -2.95 0.56 5.71
N TYR A 373 -2.73 -0.61 5.12
CA TYR A 373 -3.76 -1.24 4.28
C TYR A 373 -4.98 -1.57 5.15
N ALA A 374 -6.16 -1.11 4.72
CA ALA A 374 -7.41 -1.34 5.44
C ALA A 374 -7.69 -2.85 5.60
N ARG A 375 -8.39 -3.22 6.69
CA ARG A 375 -8.86 -4.60 6.93
C ARG A 375 -10.14 -4.89 6.13
N ASP A 376 -10.12 -4.53 4.86
CA ASP A 376 -11.24 -4.67 3.94
C ASP A 376 -11.09 -5.94 3.09
N GLU A 377 -12.20 -6.53 2.67
CA GLU A 377 -12.21 -7.75 1.84
C GLU A 377 -11.52 -7.55 0.48
N ARG A 378 -11.59 -6.34 -0.09
CA ARG A 378 -10.93 -5.97 -1.35
C ARG A 378 -9.41 -6.03 -1.29
N ASN A 379 -8.83 -5.84 -0.10
CA ASN A 379 -7.40 -5.98 0.10
C ASN A 379 -7.04 -7.47 0.21
N PRO A 380 -5.96 -7.94 -0.44
CA PRO A 380 -5.48 -9.30 -0.27
C PRO A 380 -5.21 -9.61 1.21
N TYR A 381 -5.63 -10.79 1.67
CA TYR A 381 -5.53 -11.21 3.07
C TYR A 381 -4.14 -10.99 3.68
N ALA A 382 -3.09 -11.25 2.89
CA ALA A 382 -1.71 -11.09 3.31
C ALA A 382 -1.34 -9.64 3.69
N LEU A 383 -1.99 -8.65 3.07
CA LEU A 383 -1.70 -7.22 3.23
C LEU A 383 -2.64 -6.52 4.21
N ARG A 384 -3.80 -7.11 4.56
CA ARG A 384 -4.78 -6.48 5.46
C ARG A 384 -4.14 -6.08 6.79
N GLY A 385 -4.10 -4.78 7.09
CA GLY A 385 -3.49 -4.23 8.31
C GLY A 385 -1.96 -4.15 8.30
N ALA A 386 -1.29 -4.48 7.20
CA ALA A 386 0.14 -4.20 7.02
C ALA A 386 0.35 -2.70 6.77
N GLY A 387 1.51 -2.17 7.13
CA GLY A 387 1.85 -0.77 6.84
C GLY A 387 1.98 -0.54 5.33
N ALA A 388 1.46 0.59 4.86
CA ALA A 388 1.62 1.08 3.50
C ALA A 388 2.79 2.07 3.44
N ALA A 389 3.66 1.93 2.46
CA ALA A 389 4.91 2.67 2.39
C ALA A 389 5.26 3.12 0.97
N LEU A 390 5.99 4.23 0.87
CA LEU A 390 6.55 4.76 -0.37
C LEU A 390 8.08 4.82 -0.23
N ASP A 391 8.77 4.64 -1.36
CA ASP A 391 10.23 4.70 -1.46
C ASP A 391 10.66 5.25 -2.83
N PRO A 392 11.91 5.70 -3.01
CA PRO A 392 12.41 6.19 -4.29
C PRO A 392 12.22 5.21 -5.46
N GLY A 393 12.19 3.90 -5.20
CA GLY A 393 11.99 2.87 -6.22
C GLY A 393 10.58 2.86 -6.82
N VAL A 394 9.56 3.32 -6.08
CA VAL A 394 8.21 3.57 -6.62
C VAL A 394 8.07 5.00 -7.15
N LEU A 395 8.62 5.99 -6.42
CA LEU A 395 8.55 7.39 -6.82
C LEU A 395 9.29 7.66 -8.13
N GLY A 396 10.32 6.89 -8.47
CA GLY A 396 11.02 6.96 -9.75
C GLY A 396 10.17 6.58 -10.97
N THR A 397 8.95 6.06 -10.78
CA THR A 397 7.95 5.90 -11.86
C THR A 397 6.96 7.06 -11.92
N SER A 398 7.16 8.10 -11.09
CA SER A 398 6.24 9.21 -10.84
C SER A 398 4.90 8.78 -10.24
N MET A 399 4.29 9.70 -9.48
CA MET A 399 3.06 9.45 -8.74
C MET A 399 2.03 10.53 -9.03
N LEU A 400 0.78 10.10 -9.29
CA LEU A 400 -0.37 10.97 -9.42
C LEU A 400 -1.34 10.74 -8.26
N ALA A 401 -1.61 11.79 -7.49
CA ALA A 401 -2.50 11.80 -6.34
C ALA A 401 -3.69 12.73 -6.59
N VAL A 402 -4.88 12.15 -6.81
CA VAL A 402 -6.10 12.91 -7.16
C VAL A 402 -7.12 12.83 -6.03
N GLY A 403 -7.65 13.97 -5.65
CA GLY A 403 -8.82 14.06 -4.78
C GLY A 403 -9.11 15.48 -4.32
N PRO A 404 -10.29 15.76 -3.77
CA PRO A 404 -10.72 17.12 -3.45
C PRO A 404 -9.81 17.78 -2.40
N SER A 405 -9.93 19.10 -2.29
CA SER A 405 -9.28 19.86 -1.21
C SER A 405 -9.74 19.34 0.16
N GLY A 406 -8.82 19.22 1.12
CA GLY A 406 -9.13 18.68 2.44
C GLY A 406 -9.19 17.14 2.54
N ALA A 407 -9.04 16.40 1.44
CA ALA A 407 -9.02 14.92 1.46
C ALA A 407 -7.80 14.29 2.17
N GLY A 408 -6.87 15.11 2.69
CA GLY A 408 -5.67 14.64 3.38
C GLY A 408 -4.45 14.39 2.48
N LYS A 409 -4.46 14.82 1.21
CA LYS A 409 -3.32 14.64 0.28
C LYS A 409 -2.00 15.17 0.84
N THR A 410 -2.02 16.42 1.30
CA THR A 410 -0.82 17.10 1.78
C THR A 410 -0.30 16.45 3.06
N VAL A 411 -1.17 16.21 4.05
CA VAL A 411 -0.79 15.70 5.37
C VAL A 411 -0.43 14.22 5.32
N GLY A 412 -1.19 13.39 4.61
CA GLY A 412 -1.03 11.93 4.60
C GLY A 412 -0.03 11.40 3.57
N VAL A 413 0.35 12.19 2.56
CA VAL A 413 1.25 11.74 1.48
C VAL A 413 2.36 12.73 1.20
N VAL A 414 2.03 13.96 0.79
CA VAL A 414 3.05 14.93 0.31
C VAL A 414 4.05 15.25 1.41
N ARG A 415 3.59 15.63 2.61
CA ARG A 415 4.46 15.95 3.75
C ARG A 415 5.34 14.76 4.16
N PRO A 416 4.80 13.53 4.40
CA PRO A 416 5.65 12.36 4.68
C PRO A 416 6.69 12.08 3.59
N VAL A 417 6.32 12.19 2.31
CA VAL A 417 7.24 11.98 1.20
C VAL A 417 8.33 13.05 1.16
N VAL A 418 7.98 14.33 1.30
CA VAL A 418 8.94 15.44 1.37
C VAL A 418 9.91 15.24 2.55
N GLU A 419 9.39 14.90 3.73
CA GLU A 419 10.18 14.62 4.93
C GLU A 419 11.15 13.45 4.73
N SER A 420 10.70 12.35 4.10
CA SER A 420 11.54 11.18 3.82
C SER A 420 12.65 11.48 2.83
N LEU A 421 12.35 12.20 1.76
CA LEU A 421 13.33 12.58 0.75
C LEU A 421 14.31 13.63 1.31
N ALA A 422 13.85 14.50 2.21
CA ALA A 422 14.72 15.43 2.93
C ALA A 422 15.70 14.70 3.87
N LEU A 423 15.24 13.67 4.60
CA LEU A 423 16.13 12.80 5.39
C LEU A 423 17.14 12.06 4.49
N GLN A 424 16.72 11.57 3.34
CA GLN A 424 17.61 10.92 2.36
C GLN A 424 18.57 11.92 1.67
N ALA A 425 18.23 13.20 1.61
CA ALA A 425 19.16 14.23 1.16
C ALA A 425 20.32 14.42 2.15
N LEU A 426 20.01 14.41 3.46
CA LEU A 426 21.03 14.44 4.52
C LEU A 426 21.98 13.24 4.49
N THR A 427 21.55 12.09 3.90
CA THR A 427 22.42 10.93 3.69
C THR A 427 23.22 10.99 2.38
N GLY A 428 22.99 12.00 1.53
CA GLY A 428 23.61 12.15 0.21
C GLY A 428 22.92 11.35 -0.90
N GLN A 429 21.78 10.72 -0.63
CA GLN A 429 21.12 9.79 -1.56
C GLN A 429 20.02 10.42 -2.40
N CYS A 430 19.57 11.64 -2.06
CA CYS A 430 18.44 12.28 -2.70
C CYS A 430 18.57 13.82 -2.82
N SER A 431 17.88 14.40 -3.81
CA SER A 431 17.48 15.81 -3.84
C SER A 431 15.97 15.93 -4.01
N VAL A 432 15.37 16.89 -3.33
CA VAL A 432 13.92 17.15 -3.39
C VAL A 432 13.65 18.63 -3.61
N ILE A 433 12.74 18.92 -4.54
CA ILE A 433 12.12 20.23 -4.73
C ILE A 433 10.65 20.08 -4.37
N ALA A 434 10.24 20.66 -3.25
CA ALA A 434 8.84 20.70 -2.83
C ALA A 434 8.24 22.05 -3.22
N VAL A 435 7.24 22.04 -4.09
CA VAL A 435 6.51 23.22 -4.55
C VAL A 435 5.09 23.15 -3.99
N CYS A 436 4.71 24.17 -3.24
CA CYS A 436 3.41 24.25 -2.60
C CYS A 436 2.92 25.69 -2.50
N ALA A 437 1.63 25.87 -2.23
CA ALA A 437 1.10 27.19 -1.88
C ALA A 437 1.78 27.74 -0.62
N ALA A 438 1.93 29.06 -0.54
CA ALA A 438 2.43 29.73 0.65
C ALA A 438 1.56 29.40 1.88
N GLY A 439 2.20 28.98 2.97
CA GLY A 439 1.55 28.57 4.22
C GLY A 439 1.17 27.09 4.30
N THR A 440 1.44 26.28 3.26
CA THR A 440 1.26 24.82 3.33
C THR A 440 2.24 24.20 4.35
N PRO A 441 1.77 23.38 5.31
CA PRO A 441 2.59 22.88 6.40
C PRO A 441 3.47 21.69 5.98
N LEU A 442 4.50 21.93 5.16
CA LEU A 442 5.48 20.89 4.76
C LEU A 442 6.65 20.71 5.74
N GLY A 443 6.73 21.54 6.78
CA GLY A 443 7.81 21.54 7.75
C GLY A 443 8.35 22.96 7.96
N PRO A 444 9.14 23.18 9.01
CA PRO A 444 9.76 24.48 9.27
C PRO A 444 10.84 24.80 8.22
N ASP A 445 11.15 26.10 8.05
CA ASP A 445 12.08 26.58 7.02
C ASP A 445 13.52 26.06 7.21
N ASP A 446 13.91 25.81 8.45
CA ASP A 446 15.22 25.24 8.84
C ASP A 446 15.38 23.76 8.46
N ALA A 447 14.30 23.08 8.04
CA ALA A 447 14.38 21.73 7.48
C ALA A 447 14.94 21.68 6.04
N TYR A 448 15.07 22.83 5.38
CA TYR A 448 15.46 22.96 3.98
C TYR A 448 16.79 23.72 3.84
N ASP A 449 17.55 23.40 2.79
CA ASP A 449 18.79 24.11 2.46
C ASP A 449 18.48 25.41 1.71
N VAL A 450 17.42 25.39 0.90
CA VAL A 450 16.95 26.53 0.11
C VAL A 450 15.44 26.66 0.29
N VAL A 451 15.00 27.85 0.71
CA VAL A 451 13.58 28.23 0.75
C VAL A 451 13.41 29.48 -0.12
N VAL A 452 12.56 29.36 -1.13
CA VAL A 452 12.21 30.44 -2.06
C VAL A 452 10.75 30.81 -1.87
N LYS A 453 10.47 32.09 -1.62
CA LYS A 453 9.12 32.63 -1.43
C LYS A 453 8.94 33.83 -2.37
N PRO A 454 8.61 33.62 -3.66
CA PRO A 454 8.52 34.72 -4.61
C PRO A 454 7.49 35.76 -4.17
N GLY A 455 7.92 37.02 -4.05
CA GLY A 455 7.08 38.13 -3.61
C GLY A 455 6.95 38.30 -2.10
N ASP A 456 7.61 37.46 -1.29
CA ASP A 456 7.74 37.66 0.16
C ASP A 456 9.11 38.30 0.46
N PRO A 457 9.18 39.50 1.07
CA PRO A 457 10.45 40.14 1.42
C PRO A 457 11.29 39.35 2.44
N ALA A 458 10.70 38.36 3.14
CA ALA A 458 11.42 37.47 4.03
C ALA A 458 12.15 36.32 3.29
N SER A 459 11.99 36.20 1.96
CA SER A 459 12.69 35.18 1.17
C SER A 459 14.20 35.44 1.18
N VAL A 460 14.97 34.45 1.64
CA VAL A 460 16.44 34.52 1.66
C VAL A 460 17.05 34.23 0.29
N HIS A 461 16.37 33.41 -0.52
CA HIS A 461 16.80 33.00 -1.85
C HIS A 461 15.80 33.47 -2.90
N ASP A 462 16.32 33.77 -4.08
CA ASP A 462 15.52 34.05 -5.28
C ASP A 462 15.42 32.78 -6.16
N LEU A 463 14.61 32.81 -7.23
CA LEU A 463 14.50 31.75 -8.23
C LEU A 463 15.18 32.15 -9.54
N ASP A 464 16.09 31.32 -10.02
CA ASP A 464 16.67 31.49 -11.36
C ASP A 464 15.70 31.02 -12.45
N LEU A 465 15.17 31.95 -13.25
CA LEU A 465 14.31 31.65 -14.38
C LEU A 465 15.01 30.84 -15.49
N TYR A 466 16.33 30.87 -15.52
CA TYR A 466 17.16 30.20 -16.53
C TYR A 466 17.76 28.88 -16.04
N ALA A 467 17.36 28.39 -14.86
CA ALA A 467 17.80 27.10 -14.30
C ALA A 467 19.32 26.85 -14.41
N GLY A 468 20.14 27.89 -14.23
CA GLY A 468 21.60 27.85 -14.33
C GLY A 468 22.13 27.45 -15.70
N SER A 469 21.31 27.59 -16.75
CA SER A 469 21.73 27.27 -18.11
C SER A 469 22.73 28.31 -18.63
N THR A 470 23.69 27.83 -19.39
CA THR A 470 24.62 28.64 -20.18
C THR A 470 24.33 28.49 -21.66
N ASP A 471 23.21 27.88 -22.04
CA ASP A 471 22.81 27.66 -23.42
C ASP A 471 21.50 28.42 -23.69
N PRO A 472 21.50 29.44 -24.57
CA PRO A 472 20.30 30.19 -24.91
C PRO A 472 19.15 29.32 -25.44
N ASP A 473 19.45 28.25 -26.17
CA ASP A 473 18.43 27.38 -26.78
C ASP A 473 17.75 26.50 -25.71
N GLU A 474 18.54 25.92 -24.80
CA GLU A 474 18.01 25.19 -23.66
C GLU A 474 17.17 26.11 -22.75
N ALA A 475 17.68 27.32 -22.48
CA ALA A 475 16.99 28.34 -21.70
C ALA A 475 15.65 28.75 -22.31
N ALA A 476 15.65 29.01 -23.61
CA ALA A 476 14.45 29.33 -24.37
C ALA A 476 13.45 28.17 -24.38
N GLY A 477 13.92 26.92 -24.44
CA GLY A 477 13.09 25.73 -24.47
C GLY A 477 12.20 25.59 -23.26
N PHE A 478 12.76 25.58 -22.04
CA PHE A 478 11.93 25.47 -20.83
C PHE A 478 11.18 26.77 -20.50
N LEU A 479 11.65 27.95 -20.92
CA LEU A 479 10.91 29.20 -20.75
C LEU A 479 9.66 29.23 -21.64
N ALA A 480 9.78 28.83 -22.91
CA ALA A 480 8.63 28.71 -23.80
C ALA A 480 7.61 27.72 -23.24
N GLU A 481 8.08 26.58 -22.76
CA GLU A 481 7.25 25.56 -22.13
C GLU A 481 6.52 26.09 -20.89
N GLY A 482 7.23 26.81 -20.00
CA GLY A 482 6.66 27.40 -18.80
C GLY A 482 5.65 28.52 -19.09
N LEU A 483 5.97 29.41 -20.02
CA LEU A 483 5.18 30.62 -20.30
C LEU A 483 3.94 30.32 -21.14
N VAL A 484 4.08 29.55 -22.22
CA VAL A 484 3.02 29.39 -23.23
C VAL A 484 2.67 27.94 -23.55
N GLY A 485 3.30 26.95 -22.89
CA GLY A 485 3.03 25.52 -23.17
C GLY A 485 1.61 25.04 -22.86
N ASP A 486 0.80 25.84 -22.17
CA ASP A 486 -0.63 25.60 -21.95
C ASP A 486 -1.55 26.22 -23.02
N LEU A 487 -1.01 27.08 -23.88
CA LEU A 487 -1.79 27.76 -24.92
C LEU A 487 -1.85 26.89 -26.18
N GLU A 488 -3.05 26.44 -26.57
CA GLU A 488 -3.22 25.65 -27.80
C GLU A 488 -3.00 26.46 -29.08
N THR A 489 -3.15 27.79 -29.01
CA THR A 489 -3.04 28.70 -30.16
C THR A 489 -1.61 29.10 -30.49
N VAL A 490 -0.66 28.87 -29.59
CA VAL A 490 0.74 29.30 -29.72
C VAL A 490 1.63 28.07 -29.87
N ASP A 491 2.40 27.99 -30.95
CA ASP A 491 3.37 26.90 -31.11
C ASP A 491 4.56 27.11 -30.16
N THR A 492 4.68 26.26 -29.15
CA THR A 492 5.77 26.28 -28.16
C THR A 492 7.15 26.21 -28.80
N ARG A 493 7.34 25.48 -29.91
CA ARG A 493 8.64 25.40 -30.59
C ARG A 493 9.02 26.74 -31.19
N ARG A 494 8.05 27.40 -31.83
CA ARG A 494 8.24 28.73 -32.40
C ARG A 494 8.48 29.78 -31.30
N ALA A 495 7.79 29.66 -30.17
CA ALA A 495 8.03 30.49 -28.99
C ALA A 495 9.46 30.30 -28.45
N ALA A 496 9.96 29.06 -28.39
CA ALA A 496 11.34 28.78 -28.01
C ALA A 496 12.34 29.39 -29.00
N THR A 497 12.12 29.26 -30.31
CA THR A 497 12.98 29.93 -31.32
C THR A 497 12.99 31.44 -31.12
N ALA A 498 11.83 32.08 -30.91
CA ALA A 498 11.75 33.52 -30.72
C ALA A 498 12.48 33.99 -29.45
N LEU A 499 12.41 33.21 -28.36
CA LEU A 499 13.18 33.46 -27.14
C LEU A 499 14.69 33.28 -27.38
N ALA A 500 15.12 32.19 -28.03
CA ALA A 500 16.54 31.93 -28.31
C ALA A 500 17.18 33.07 -29.13
N GLN A 501 16.44 33.59 -30.11
CA GLN A 501 16.84 34.73 -30.95
C GLN A 501 16.95 36.06 -30.20
N LEU A 502 16.50 36.14 -28.95
CA LEU A 502 16.71 37.29 -28.07
C LEU A 502 17.76 36.99 -26.98
N LEU A 503 17.67 35.81 -26.36
CA LEU A 503 18.56 35.40 -25.27
C LEU A 503 20.02 35.25 -25.71
N GLY A 504 20.27 34.69 -26.90
CA GLY A 504 21.63 34.52 -27.44
C GLY A 504 22.33 35.85 -27.72
N PRO A 505 21.72 36.74 -28.50
CA PRO A 505 22.17 38.12 -28.69
C PRO A 505 22.41 38.89 -27.39
N TYR A 506 21.43 38.90 -26.48
CA TYR A 506 21.53 39.62 -25.22
C TYR A 506 22.70 39.13 -24.38
N ARG A 507 22.83 37.81 -24.20
CA ARG A 507 23.92 37.23 -23.42
C ARG A 507 25.29 37.45 -24.03
N THR A 508 25.40 37.50 -25.36
CA THR A 508 26.67 37.80 -26.04
C THR A 508 27.14 39.23 -25.75
N VAL A 509 26.21 40.17 -25.62
CA VAL A 509 26.52 41.59 -25.31
C VAL A 509 26.73 41.82 -23.80
N HIS A 510 25.90 41.20 -22.95
CA HIS A 510 25.84 41.52 -21.53
C HIS A 510 26.51 40.47 -20.62
N GLY A 511 26.96 39.34 -21.15
CA GLY A 511 27.56 38.23 -20.39
C GLY A 511 26.57 37.41 -19.56
N ARG A 512 25.30 37.86 -19.45
CA ARG A 512 24.22 37.26 -18.65
C ARG A 512 22.90 37.29 -19.41
N PHE A 513 21.90 36.56 -18.94
CA PHE A 513 20.55 36.63 -19.48
C PHE A 513 19.79 37.89 -18.99
N PRO A 514 18.75 38.34 -19.71
CA PRO A 514 17.98 39.52 -19.31
C PRO A 514 17.17 39.27 -18.02
N ALA A 515 16.94 40.31 -17.24
CA ALA A 515 15.93 40.25 -16.17
C ALA A 515 14.50 40.26 -16.78
N VAL A 516 13.50 39.88 -15.99
CA VAL A 516 12.09 39.80 -16.45
C VAL A 516 11.60 41.06 -17.18
N PRO A 517 11.78 42.29 -16.64
CA PRO A 517 11.25 43.49 -17.31
C PRO A 517 11.93 43.73 -18.67
N VAL A 518 13.24 43.49 -18.73
CA VAL A 518 14.04 43.64 -19.96
C VAL A 518 13.63 42.60 -21.00
N LEU A 519 13.43 41.36 -20.58
CA LEU A 519 12.96 40.31 -21.50
C LEU A 519 11.57 40.61 -22.05
N ARG A 520 10.66 41.13 -21.19
CA ARG A 520 9.33 41.57 -21.61
C ARG A 520 9.42 42.68 -22.67
N GLU A 521 10.20 43.73 -22.43
CA GLU A 521 10.39 44.83 -23.40
C GLU A 521 10.95 44.35 -24.75
N LEU A 522 11.91 43.42 -24.73
CA LEU A 522 12.48 42.83 -25.95
C LEU A 522 11.44 42.00 -26.72
N LEU A 523 10.55 41.29 -26.03
CA LEU A 523 9.49 40.48 -26.64
C LEU A 523 8.33 41.31 -27.19
N GLU A 524 7.98 42.40 -26.51
CA GLU A 524 7.01 43.41 -26.98
C GLU A 524 7.49 44.11 -28.25
N GLY A 525 8.79 44.05 -28.54
CA GLY A 525 9.38 44.67 -29.71
C GLY A 525 9.63 46.16 -29.52
N ALA A 526 9.91 46.61 -28.30
CA ALA A 526 10.21 48.00 -28.01
C ALA A 526 11.37 48.49 -28.91
N PRO A 527 11.14 49.49 -29.79
CA PRO A 527 12.09 49.82 -30.86
C PRO A 527 13.44 50.30 -30.30
N GLY A 528 13.44 50.96 -29.14
CA GLY A 528 14.67 51.39 -28.46
C GLY A 528 15.53 50.23 -27.94
N ALA A 529 14.91 49.25 -27.28
CA ALA A 529 15.63 48.11 -26.68
C ALA A 529 16.28 47.22 -27.75
N LEU A 530 15.55 46.93 -28.83
CA LEU A 530 16.09 46.14 -29.94
C LEU A 530 17.16 46.90 -30.75
N ALA A 531 16.99 48.22 -30.93
CA ALA A 531 17.99 49.06 -31.60
C ALA A 531 19.29 49.17 -30.79
N ASP A 532 19.21 49.29 -29.46
CA ASP A 532 20.38 49.28 -28.57
C ASP A 532 21.13 47.95 -28.67
N LEU A 533 20.42 46.83 -28.54
CA LEU A 533 21.01 45.49 -28.66
C LEU A 533 21.71 45.28 -30.01
N ARG A 534 21.08 45.73 -31.10
CA ARG A 534 21.67 45.67 -32.45
C ARG A 534 22.94 46.53 -32.57
N THR A 535 22.92 47.73 -32.01
CA THR A 535 24.08 48.66 -32.02
C THR A 535 25.25 48.07 -31.26
N ARG A 536 25.02 47.50 -30.08
CA ARG A 536 26.08 46.87 -29.25
C ARG A 536 26.66 45.61 -29.88
N LEU A 537 25.87 44.84 -30.62
CA LEU A 537 26.38 43.73 -31.43
C LEU A 537 27.29 44.19 -32.60
N THR A 538 27.40 45.49 -32.84
CA THR A 538 28.24 46.08 -33.90
C THR A 538 29.56 46.65 -33.39
N GLY A 539 29.68 46.92 -32.09
CA GLY A 539 30.89 47.48 -31.49
C GLY A 539 31.70 46.46 -30.70
N ASP A 540 32.53 45.64 -31.36
CA ASP A 540 33.87 45.24 -30.90
C ASP A 540 34.50 44.21 -31.88
N PRO A 541 35.77 44.38 -32.34
CA PRO A 541 36.37 43.51 -33.35
C PRO A 541 36.81 42.11 -32.87
N GLU A 542 37.01 41.88 -31.56
CA GLU A 542 37.71 40.66 -31.08
C GLU A 542 36.93 39.34 -31.23
N ASP A 543 35.60 39.39 -31.46
CA ASP A 543 34.71 38.19 -31.57
C ASP A 543 33.73 38.29 -32.76
N ASP A 544 34.23 38.76 -33.91
CA ASP A 544 33.39 39.17 -35.05
C ASP A 544 32.49 38.04 -35.61
N ALA A 545 32.96 36.79 -35.63
CA ALA A 545 32.18 35.66 -36.16
C ALA A 545 30.95 35.29 -35.31
N ARG A 546 31.11 35.24 -33.97
CA ARG A 546 30.01 34.92 -33.04
C ARG A 546 29.01 36.06 -32.99
N ARG A 547 29.48 37.31 -32.90
CA ARG A 547 28.61 38.50 -32.94
C ARG A 547 27.87 38.61 -34.27
N SER A 548 28.51 38.30 -35.40
CA SER A 548 27.87 38.24 -36.71
C SER A 548 26.76 37.17 -36.79
N ALA A 549 26.96 35.99 -36.21
CA ALA A 549 25.91 34.97 -36.13
C ALA A 549 24.73 35.45 -35.27
N MET A 550 24.99 36.03 -34.11
CA MET A 550 23.95 36.58 -33.23
C MET A 550 23.21 37.76 -33.84
N ARG A 551 23.86 38.58 -34.67
CA ARG A 551 23.20 39.63 -35.44
C ARG A 551 22.18 39.04 -36.43
N ARG A 552 22.53 37.95 -37.12
CA ARG A 552 21.59 37.27 -38.04
C ARG A 552 20.37 36.71 -37.31
N GLU A 553 20.56 36.16 -36.11
CA GLU A 553 19.44 35.69 -35.27
C GLU A 553 18.53 36.86 -34.85
N LEU A 554 19.09 37.97 -34.38
CA LEU A 554 18.32 39.17 -34.01
C LEU A 554 17.56 39.76 -35.21
N GLU A 555 18.19 39.81 -36.38
CA GLU A 555 17.53 40.25 -37.62
C GLU A 555 16.40 39.30 -38.05
N ALA A 556 16.55 38.00 -37.82
CA ALA A 556 15.48 37.03 -38.06
C ALA A 556 14.28 37.30 -37.13
N ARG A 557 14.52 37.56 -35.84
CA ARG A 557 13.46 37.96 -34.89
C ARG A 557 12.76 39.24 -35.31
N LEU A 558 13.51 40.26 -35.73
CA LEU A 558 12.96 41.54 -36.20
C LEU A 558 12.03 41.37 -37.41
N ARG A 559 12.38 40.49 -38.37
CA ARG A 559 11.52 40.19 -39.53
C ARG A 559 10.23 39.45 -39.15
N GLN A 560 10.27 38.63 -38.10
CA GLN A 560 9.11 37.88 -37.62
C GLN A 560 8.20 38.72 -36.73
N SER A 561 8.74 39.80 -36.14
CA SER A 561 8.03 40.67 -35.21
C SER A 561 6.84 41.35 -35.86
N GLY A 562 5.67 41.29 -35.20
CA GLY A 562 4.44 41.92 -35.70
C GLY A 562 3.72 41.14 -36.80
N THR A 563 4.19 39.93 -37.15
CA THR A 563 3.42 39.01 -38.00
C THR A 563 2.26 38.39 -37.21
N VAL A 564 1.21 37.91 -37.89
CA VAL A 564 0.03 37.29 -37.26
C VAL A 564 0.39 36.07 -36.40
N SER A 565 1.52 35.43 -36.69
CA SER A 565 1.99 34.23 -35.99
C SER A 565 3.19 34.51 -35.09
N ASP A 566 3.41 35.77 -34.70
CA ASP A 566 4.45 36.17 -33.75
C ASP A 566 4.08 35.72 -32.33
N PRO A 567 4.86 34.83 -31.69
CA PRO A 567 4.62 34.44 -30.29
C PRO A 567 5.03 35.53 -29.29
N GLY A 568 5.76 36.57 -29.71
CA GLY A 568 6.31 37.63 -28.85
C GLY A 568 5.29 38.29 -27.91
N PRO A 569 4.15 38.80 -28.40
CA PRO A 569 3.13 39.42 -27.55
C PRO A 569 2.55 38.47 -26.49
N SER A 570 2.33 37.19 -26.84
CA SER A 570 1.82 36.20 -25.88
C SER A 570 2.86 35.86 -24.80
N LEU A 571 4.14 35.78 -25.18
CA LEU A 571 5.25 35.59 -24.24
C LEU A 571 5.42 36.79 -23.30
N ALA A 572 5.35 38.00 -23.84
CA ALA A 572 5.44 39.24 -23.08
C ALA A 572 4.29 39.37 -22.06
N ASP A 573 3.06 39.07 -22.47
CA ASP A 573 1.88 39.08 -21.59
C ASP A 573 2.05 38.12 -20.40
N ARG A 574 2.52 36.89 -20.67
CA ARG A 574 2.82 35.90 -19.63
C ARG A 574 3.95 36.33 -18.69
N LEU A 575 5.00 36.97 -19.21
CA LEU A 575 6.05 37.58 -18.37
C LEU A 575 5.55 38.78 -17.57
N GLY A 576 4.54 39.50 -18.04
CA GLY A 576 3.87 40.58 -17.30
C GLY A 576 3.23 40.12 -15.98
N LEU A 577 2.97 38.82 -15.82
CA LEU A 577 2.54 38.23 -14.54
C LEU A 577 3.68 38.22 -13.51
N LEU A 578 4.94 38.12 -13.96
CA LEU A 578 6.14 38.14 -13.13
C LEU A 578 6.75 39.55 -13.00
N ASP A 579 6.44 40.47 -13.92
CA ASP A 579 6.84 41.90 -13.86
C ASP A 579 5.86 42.76 -13.02
N ARG A 580 5.40 42.22 -11.90
CA ARG A 580 4.53 42.94 -10.96
C ARG A 580 5.38 43.59 -9.87
N PRO A 581 4.97 44.74 -9.30
CA PRO A 581 5.73 45.41 -8.24
C PRO A 581 6.03 44.53 -7.02
N VAL A 582 5.16 43.56 -6.72
CA VAL A 582 5.37 42.57 -5.63
C VAL A 582 6.60 41.68 -5.87
N PHE A 583 6.95 41.44 -7.13
CA PHE A 583 8.10 40.65 -7.56
C PHE A 583 9.30 41.53 -7.94
N ALA A 584 9.26 42.83 -7.66
CA ALA A 584 10.37 43.73 -7.99
C ALA A 584 11.64 43.28 -7.26
N GLY A 585 12.73 43.07 -8.02
CA GLY A 585 14.00 42.57 -7.48
C GLY A 585 14.05 41.06 -7.27
N PHE A 586 12.97 40.32 -7.55
CA PHE A 586 12.99 38.87 -7.74
C PHE A 586 13.21 38.54 -9.21
N PHE A 587 13.66 37.31 -9.47
CA PHE A 587 14.00 36.79 -10.79
C PHE A 587 15.12 37.58 -11.49
N ASP A 588 16.01 38.23 -10.72
CA ASP A 588 17.15 38.90 -11.33
C ASP A 588 18.19 37.87 -11.77
N ALA A 589 18.71 38.03 -12.97
CA ALA A 589 19.75 37.18 -13.53
C ALA A 589 21.16 37.55 -13.02
N GLY A 590 21.25 38.36 -11.96
CA GLY A 590 22.48 38.80 -11.32
C GLY A 590 22.77 38.06 -10.00
N ASP A 591 24.04 38.06 -9.59
CA ASP A 591 24.49 37.31 -8.40
C ASP A 591 24.03 37.90 -7.06
N ALA A 592 23.45 39.10 -7.05
CA ALA A 592 23.07 39.82 -5.83
C ALA A 592 21.97 39.11 -5.01
N GLY A 593 21.07 38.36 -5.67
CA GLY A 593 19.89 37.72 -5.06
C GLY A 593 20.07 36.27 -4.58
N ARG A 594 21.30 35.72 -4.66
CA ARG A 594 21.56 34.27 -4.43
C ARG A 594 20.52 33.37 -5.13
N PRO A 595 20.37 33.49 -6.45
CA PRO A 595 19.30 32.81 -7.16
C PRO A 595 19.50 31.29 -7.11
N PHE A 596 18.46 30.58 -6.66
CA PHE A 596 18.43 29.13 -6.70
C PHE A 596 18.17 28.66 -8.12
N SER A 597 19.12 27.89 -8.65
CA SER A 597 18.99 27.19 -9.92
C SER A 597 18.52 25.76 -9.70
N VAL A 598 17.45 25.37 -10.41
CA VAL A 598 16.97 23.97 -10.43
C VAL A 598 18.09 22.99 -10.80
N ARG A 599 19.10 23.40 -11.58
CA ARG A 599 20.25 22.55 -11.92
C ARG A 599 21.15 22.20 -10.74
N ALA A 600 21.12 22.96 -9.65
CA ALA A 600 21.87 22.60 -8.46
C ALA A 600 21.47 21.20 -7.92
N VAL A 601 20.22 20.77 -8.10
CA VAL A 601 19.72 19.49 -7.58
C VAL A 601 20.29 18.26 -8.29
N THR A 602 20.87 18.42 -9.49
CA THR A 602 21.52 17.31 -10.20
C THR A 602 22.94 17.06 -9.73
N HIS A 603 23.58 18.07 -9.14
CA HIS A 603 24.97 18.03 -8.68
C HIS A 603 25.09 17.85 -7.17
N HIS A 604 24.11 18.34 -6.41
CA HIS A 604 24.13 18.34 -4.96
C HIS A 604 22.85 17.72 -4.38
N PRO A 605 22.94 16.92 -3.31
CA PRO A 605 21.79 16.39 -2.58
C PRO A 605 21.11 17.53 -1.81
N LEU A 606 20.14 18.21 -2.43
CA LEU A 606 19.55 19.44 -1.88
C LEU A 606 18.11 19.24 -1.43
N ARG A 607 17.74 19.97 -0.37
CA ARG A 607 16.36 20.08 0.12
C ARG A 607 15.86 21.48 -0.20
N VAL A 608 14.95 21.59 -1.15
CA VAL A 608 14.46 22.88 -1.66
C VAL A 608 12.96 22.97 -1.43
N ARG A 609 12.50 24.10 -0.87
CA ARG A 609 11.07 24.44 -0.78
C ARG A 609 10.79 25.71 -1.56
N VAL A 610 9.75 25.67 -2.40
CA VAL A 610 9.27 26.84 -3.15
C VAL A 610 7.82 27.10 -2.74
N ASP A 611 7.60 28.20 -2.03
CA ASP A 611 6.29 28.63 -1.56
C ASP A 611 5.68 29.57 -2.60
N LEU A 612 4.73 29.08 -3.38
CA LEU A 612 4.10 29.84 -4.46
C LEU A 612 3.07 30.87 -3.92
N PRO A 613 3.00 32.08 -4.50
CA PRO A 613 2.10 33.15 -4.07
C PRO A 613 0.66 32.95 -4.60
N GLU A 614 0.02 31.83 -4.25
CA GLU A 614 -1.35 31.54 -4.70
C GLU A 614 -2.36 32.60 -4.26
N GLN A 615 -2.21 33.16 -3.04
CA GLN A 615 -3.08 34.22 -2.55
C GLN A 615 -2.74 35.54 -3.26
N GLY A 616 -3.58 35.94 -4.21
CA GLY A 616 -3.47 37.20 -4.96
C GLY A 616 -2.76 37.09 -6.31
N HIS A 617 -1.97 36.04 -6.56
CA HIS A 617 -1.23 35.84 -7.81
C HIS A 617 -1.33 34.40 -8.34
N GLU A 618 -2.55 33.84 -8.39
CA GLU A 618 -2.80 32.46 -8.85
C GLU A 618 -2.21 32.13 -10.22
N GLU A 619 -2.34 33.04 -11.20
CA GLU A 619 -1.81 32.81 -12.55
C GLU A 619 -0.29 32.77 -12.58
N ALA A 620 0.38 33.64 -11.81
CA ALA A 620 1.83 33.62 -11.65
C ALA A 620 2.29 32.35 -10.93
N SER A 621 1.56 31.91 -9.90
CA SER A 621 1.81 30.63 -9.20
C SER A 621 1.78 29.45 -10.18
N ARG A 622 0.73 29.34 -11.01
CA ARG A 622 0.62 28.26 -12.02
C ARG A 622 1.73 28.32 -13.07
N LEU A 623 2.09 29.51 -13.52
CA LEU A 623 3.20 29.73 -14.45
C LEU A 623 4.53 29.28 -13.85
N LEU A 624 4.82 29.66 -12.60
CA LEU A 624 6.04 29.26 -11.90
C LEU A 624 6.08 27.75 -11.65
N ALA A 625 4.97 27.13 -11.24
CA ALA A 625 4.89 25.68 -11.07
C ALA A 625 5.17 24.93 -12.38
N ARG A 626 4.61 25.42 -13.50
CA ARG A 626 4.86 24.86 -14.84
C ARG A 626 6.30 25.06 -15.28
N LEU A 627 6.86 26.25 -15.06
CA LEU A 627 8.26 26.55 -15.37
C LEU A 627 9.20 25.63 -14.58
N LEU A 628 8.97 25.45 -13.28
CA LEU A 628 9.76 24.53 -12.45
C LEU A 628 9.67 23.08 -12.93
N LEU A 629 8.49 22.63 -13.35
CA LEU A 629 8.31 21.31 -13.95
C LEU A 629 9.06 21.16 -15.28
N ALA A 630 8.98 22.16 -16.16
CA ALA A 630 9.71 22.19 -17.43
C ALA A 630 11.23 22.21 -17.22
N GLN A 631 11.72 23.07 -16.32
CA GLN A 631 13.13 23.15 -15.95
C GLN A 631 13.63 21.83 -15.36
N PHE A 632 12.92 21.27 -14.38
CA PHE A 632 13.29 20.01 -13.74
C PHE A 632 13.38 18.88 -14.76
N THR A 633 12.34 18.69 -15.56
CA THR A 633 12.28 17.61 -16.55
C THR A 633 13.29 17.78 -17.68
N SER A 634 13.69 19.00 -18.01
CA SER A 634 14.78 19.26 -18.96
C SER A 634 16.15 18.92 -18.34
N VAL A 635 16.43 19.47 -17.17
CA VAL A 635 17.75 19.41 -16.53
C VAL A 635 18.12 18.00 -16.06
N VAL A 636 17.15 17.21 -15.62
CA VAL A 636 17.41 15.82 -15.20
C VAL A 636 17.73 14.88 -16.38
N ARG A 637 17.54 15.29 -17.64
CA ARG A 637 17.86 14.46 -18.80
C ARG A 637 19.35 14.44 -19.15
N SER A 638 20.09 15.49 -18.81
CA SER A 638 21.53 15.62 -19.09
C SER A 638 22.42 15.11 -17.96
N ARG A 639 21.83 14.45 -16.95
CA ARG A 639 22.56 14.02 -15.75
C ARG A 639 23.43 12.76 -15.98
N PRO A 640 24.51 12.58 -15.21
CA PRO A 640 25.30 11.34 -15.21
C PRO A 640 24.50 10.13 -14.72
N GLN A 641 24.82 8.94 -15.24
CA GLN A 641 24.14 7.67 -14.97
C GLN A 641 24.14 7.22 -13.49
N ARG A 642 25.09 7.72 -12.68
CA ARG A 642 25.25 7.37 -11.26
C ARG A 642 25.01 8.59 -10.35
N SER A 643 23.86 9.24 -10.51
CA SER A 643 23.43 10.35 -9.66
C SER A 643 22.45 9.87 -8.58
N HIS A 644 22.41 10.62 -7.48
CA HIS A 644 21.39 10.48 -6.44
C HIS A 644 19.97 10.64 -7.00
N PHE A 645 18.98 10.17 -6.26
CA PHE A 645 17.59 10.25 -6.69
C PHE A 645 17.11 11.71 -6.65
N ALA A 646 16.53 12.23 -7.73
CA ALA A 646 15.99 13.59 -7.76
C ALA A 646 14.46 13.56 -7.86
N CYS A 647 13.75 14.34 -7.03
CA CYS A 647 12.29 14.38 -7.06
C CYS A 647 11.75 15.80 -7.03
N LEU A 648 10.83 16.11 -7.93
CA LEU A 648 10.01 17.31 -7.88
C LEU A 648 8.61 16.94 -7.38
N ILE A 649 8.12 17.67 -6.38
CA ILE A 649 6.81 17.44 -5.78
C ILE A 649 6.00 18.71 -5.98
N LEU A 650 4.88 18.59 -6.69
CA LEU A 650 3.87 19.64 -6.82
C LEU A 650 2.69 19.23 -5.94
N ASP A 651 2.47 19.91 -4.82
CA ASP A 651 1.30 19.66 -3.95
C ASP A 651 -0.02 19.96 -4.68
N ASP A 652 0.02 20.94 -5.59
CA ASP A 652 -1.04 21.25 -6.56
C ASP A 652 -0.45 21.44 -7.96
N ALA A 653 -0.83 20.55 -8.88
CA ALA A 653 -0.43 20.56 -10.29
C ALA A 653 -1.59 20.99 -11.22
N SER A 654 -2.67 21.55 -10.67
CA SER A 654 -3.84 21.95 -11.47
C SER A 654 -3.48 23.03 -12.50
N ARG A 655 -3.70 22.72 -13.79
CA ARG A 655 -3.35 23.56 -14.97
C ARG A 655 -1.85 23.87 -15.13
N THR A 656 -0.97 23.04 -14.59
CA THR A 656 0.48 23.15 -14.81
C THR A 656 0.99 22.20 -15.90
N LEU A 657 0.22 21.17 -16.25
CA LEU A 657 0.63 20.13 -17.20
C LEU A 657 0.40 20.53 -18.66
N THR A 658 1.33 20.09 -19.51
CA THR A 658 1.41 20.36 -20.95
C THR A 658 1.71 19.07 -21.72
N PRO A 659 1.55 19.02 -23.05
CA PRO A 659 1.88 17.82 -23.82
C PRO A 659 3.35 17.38 -23.68
N GLU A 660 4.29 18.33 -23.68
CA GLU A 660 5.73 18.09 -23.57
C GLU A 660 6.13 17.62 -22.18
N THR A 661 5.59 18.22 -21.11
CA THR A 661 5.88 17.79 -19.72
C THR A 661 5.37 16.38 -19.45
N VAL A 662 4.19 16.00 -19.94
CA VAL A 662 3.67 14.62 -19.82
C VAL A 662 4.58 13.61 -20.53
N ARG A 663 5.06 13.93 -21.74
CA ARG A 663 6.05 13.11 -22.46
C ARG A 663 7.40 13.05 -21.73
N ALA A 664 7.78 14.10 -21.03
CA ALA A 664 9.03 14.14 -20.28
C ALA A 664 8.96 13.29 -19.00
N ILE A 665 7.81 13.27 -18.31
CA ILE A 665 7.56 12.44 -17.12
C ILE A 665 7.81 10.95 -17.41
N GLN A 666 7.39 10.46 -18.58
CA GLN A 666 7.64 9.07 -19.02
C GLN A 666 9.13 8.69 -19.05
N ARG A 667 10.02 9.67 -19.28
CA ARG A 667 11.47 9.45 -19.41
C ARG A 667 12.21 9.55 -18.08
N LEU A 668 11.53 9.96 -17.00
CA LEU A 668 12.18 10.11 -15.69
C LEU A 668 12.63 8.78 -15.08
N ARG A 669 11.92 7.69 -15.41
CA ARG A 669 12.24 6.33 -14.95
C ARG A 669 13.66 5.90 -15.30
N SER A 670 14.17 6.25 -16.48
CA SER A 670 15.51 5.86 -16.92
C SER A 670 16.62 6.73 -16.35
N THR A 671 16.27 7.86 -15.75
CA THR A 671 17.24 8.85 -15.27
C THR A 671 17.40 8.85 -13.76
N ASN A 672 16.66 8.02 -13.00
CA ASN A 672 16.63 8.04 -11.53
C ASN A 672 16.01 9.34 -10.97
N ALA A 673 14.92 9.83 -11.58
CA ALA A 673 14.05 10.85 -10.97
C ALA A 673 12.59 10.43 -11.00
N GLY A 674 11.80 11.16 -10.23
CA GLY A 674 10.35 11.07 -10.26
C GLY A 674 9.69 12.43 -10.03
N VAL A 675 8.42 12.52 -10.39
CA VAL A 675 7.57 13.64 -10.00
C VAL A 675 6.39 13.13 -9.18
N VAL A 676 6.00 13.86 -8.14
CA VAL A 676 4.75 13.63 -7.41
C VAL A 676 3.80 14.78 -7.73
N LEU A 677 2.65 14.46 -8.32
CA LEU A 677 1.65 15.43 -8.76
C LEU A 677 0.39 15.28 -7.90
N GLY A 678 0.08 16.29 -7.10
CA GLY A 678 -1.22 16.44 -6.45
C GLY A 678 -2.21 17.13 -7.38
N LEU A 679 -3.42 16.59 -7.53
CA LEU A 679 -4.52 17.24 -8.24
C LEU A 679 -5.78 17.26 -7.36
N ARG A 680 -6.58 18.32 -7.52
CA ARG A 680 -7.91 18.42 -6.89
C ARG A 680 -8.92 17.53 -7.62
N THR A 681 -8.85 17.54 -8.94
CA THR A 681 -9.65 16.74 -9.86
C THR A 681 -8.85 16.53 -11.15
N ILE A 682 -9.11 15.44 -11.86
CA ILE A 682 -8.54 15.25 -13.21
C ILE A 682 -9.09 16.27 -14.20
N GLY A 683 -10.25 16.88 -13.91
CA GLY A 683 -10.85 17.92 -14.74
C GLY A 683 -10.02 19.21 -14.85
N ASP A 684 -9.05 19.41 -13.97
CA ASP A 684 -8.09 20.53 -14.07
C ASP A 684 -6.99 20.30 -15.12
N VAL A 685 -6.97 19.12 -15.75
CA VAL A 685 -6.07 18.76 -16.84
C VAL A 685 -6.87 18.72 -18.14
N SER A 686 -6.32 19.32 -19.19
CA SER A 686 -6.91 19.29 -20.54
C SER A 686 -7.26 17.86 -20.95
N GLU A 687 -8.45 17.68 -21.54
CA GLU A 687 -9.00 16.35 -21.82
C GLU A 687 -8.06 15.48 -22.67
N SER A 688 -7.37 16.09 -23.63
CA SER A 688 -6.36 15.46 -24.49
C SER A 688 -5.16 14.88 -23.72
N LEU A 689 -4.86 15.39 -22.53
CA LEU A 689 -3.72 15.00 -21.71
C LEU A 689 -4.07 13.99 -20.62
N GLN A 690 -5.35 13.80 -20.28
CA GLN A 690 -5.76 12.94 -19.17
C GLN A 690 -5.31 11.49 -19.38
N GLY A 691 -5.59 10.89 -20.55
CA GLY A 691 -5.15 9.53 -20.89
C GLY A 691 -3.62 9.38 -20.90
N PRO A 692 -2.89 10.22 -21.66
CA PRO A 692 -1.42 10.23 -21.65
C PRO A 692 -0.79 10.40 -20.27
N LEU A 693 -1.38 11.22 -19.39
CA LEU A 693 -0.91 11.42 -18.02
C LEU A 693 -1.00 10.14 -17.20
N TYR A 694 -2.14 9.43 -17.24
CA TYR A 694 -2.27 8.15 -16.56
C TYR A 694 -1.27 7.13 -17.08
N ALA A 695 -0.98 7.11 -18.38
CA ALA A 695 0.04 6.24 -18.96
C ALA A 695 1.48 6.67 -18.60
N ALA A 696 1.71 7.96 -18.29
CA ALA A 696 3.02 8.50 -17.98
C ALA A 696 3.52 8.16 -16.56
N VAL A 697 2.60 7.99 -15.62
CA VAL A 697 2.91 7.68 -14.21
C VAL A 697 2.74 6.19 -13.91
N GLY A 698 3.64 5.63 -13.11
CA GLY A 698 3.56 4.24 -12.63
C GLY A 698 2.80 4.09 -11.32
N CYS A 699 2.70 5.15 -10.52
CA CYS A 699 2.01 5.16 -9.24
C CYS A 699 0.77 6.07 -9.30
N ARG A 700 -0.36 5.57 -8.79
CA ARG A 700 -1.66 6.24 -8.90
C ARG A 700 -2.41 6.13 -7.59
N MET A 701 -2.99 7.24 -7.14
CA MET A 701 -3.69 7.31 -5.88
C MET A 701 -4.97 8.14 -6.01
N ALA A 702 -6.10 7.51 -5.71
CA ALA A 702 -7.41 8.16 -5.68
C ALA A 702 -7.87 8.30 -4.22
N PHE A 703 -8.08 9.53 -3.77
CA PHE A 703 -8.52 9.80 -2.39
C PHE A 703 -10.04 9.71 -2.26
N SER A 704 -10.52 9.58 -1.02
CA SER A 704 -11.95 9.68 -0.73
C SER A 704 -12.57 10.98 -1.24
N GLY A 705 -13.75 10.89 -1.85
CA GLY A 705 -14.51 12.06 -2.34
C GLY A 705 -14.17 12.51 -3.76
N VAL A 706 -13.43 11.70 -4.53
CA VAL A 706 -13.29 11.91 -5.98
C VAL A 706 -14.65 11.85 -6.67
N THR A 707 -14.82 12.56 -7.78
CA THR A 707 -16.06 12.49 -8.55
C THR A 707 -16.17 11.16 -9.30
N THR A 708 -17.36 10.79 -9.76
CA THR A 708 -17.54 9.61 -10.64
C THR A 708 -16.82 9.78 -11.98
N TRP A 709 -16.62 11.02 -12.44
CA TRP A 709 -15.84 11.33 -13.63
C TRP A 709 -14.34 11.04 -13.41
N ASP A 710 -13.78 11.51 -12.30
CA ASP A 710 -12.40 11.20 -11.89
C ASP A 710 -12.23 9.67 -11.74
N GLY A 711 -13.17 9.03 -11.04
CA GLY A 711 -13.16 7.59 -10.77
C GLY A 711 -13.18 6.73 -12.04
N ARG A 712 -13.87 7.17 -13.10
CA ARG A 712 -13.90 6.45 -14.39
C ARG A 712 -12.50 6.32 -15.00
N ARG A 713 -11.72 7.39 -14.98
CA ARG A 713 -10.35 7.36 -15.52
C ARG A 713 -9.42 6.46 -14.72
N PHE A 714 -9.58 6.40 -13.40
CA PHE A 714 -8.85 5.45 -12.57
C PHE A 714 -9.24 4.00 -12.85
N ALA A 715 -10.54 3.71 -12.97
CA ALA A 715 -11.04 2.38 -13.30
C ALA A 715 -10.51 1.90 -14.66
N GLU A 716 -10.56 2.76 -15.69
CA GLU A 716 -9.97 2.51 -17.01
C GLU A 716 -8.46 2.24 -16.93
N ALA A 717 -7.71 3.02 -16.14
CA ALA A 717 -6.27 2.91 -16.01
C ALA A 717 -5.79 1.69 -15.21
N TRP A 718 -6.58 1.22 -14.24
CA TRP A 718 -6.27 0.00 -13.47
C TRP A 718 -6.74 -1.27 -14.17
N GLY A 719 -7.65 -1.14 -15.12
CA GLY A 719 -8.19 -2.26 -15.89
C GLY A 719 -9.07 -3.19 -15.05
N THR A 720 -9.31 -4.35 -15.61
CA THR A 720 -10.24 -5.36 -15.11
C THR A 720 -9.50 -6.58 -14.55
N GLU A 721 -10.08 -7.23 -13.55
CA GLU A 721 -9.59 -8.50 -13.02
C GLU A 721 -10.66 -9.58 -13.17
N TRP A 722 -10.24 -10.81 -13.41
CA TRP A 722 -11.11 -11.98 -13.39
C TRP A 722 -11.50 -12.31 -11.95
N VAL A 723 -12.68 -11.87 -11.54
CA VAL A 723 -13.26 -12.20 -10.23
C VAL A 723 -14.18 -13.42 -10.39
N GLU A 724 -13.90 -14.49 -9.65
CA GLU A 724 -14.81 -15.63 -9.52
C GLU A 724 -16.04 -15.17 -8.72
N THR A 725 -17.12 -14.85 -9.43
CA THR A 725 -18.39 -14.46 -8.80
C THR A 725 -19.22 -15.72 -8.59
N GLU A 726 -19.58 -15.97 -7.35
CA GLU A 726 -20.45 -17.06 -6.95
C GLU A 726 -21.91 -16.64 -7.20
N GLU A 727 -22.50 -17.08 -8.32
CA GLU A 727 -23.90 -16.78 -8.61
C GLU A 727 -24.75 -17.88 -7.97
N VAL A 728 -25.43 -17.54 -6.87
CA VAL A 728 -26.35 -18.44 -6.16
C VAL A 728 -27.71 -18.36 -6.83
N ALA A 729 -27.91 -19.19 -7.86
CA ALA A 729 -29.22 -19.32 -8.47
C ALA A 729 -30.06 -20.31 -7.65
N GLN A 730 -31.05 -19.82 -6.91
CA GLN A 730 -32.02 -20.66 -6.21
C GLN A 730 -33.02 -21.25 -7.21
N HIS A 731 -32.69 -22.39 -7.82
CA HIS A 731 -33.66 -23.14 -8.62
C HIS A 731 -34.49 -24.04 -7.71
N ALA A 732 -35.80 -23.76 -7.61
CA ALA A 732 -36.76 -24.66 -7.00
C ALA A 732 -36.93 -25.89 -7.90
N VAL A 733 -36.23 -26.98 -7.59
CA VAL A 733 -36.37 -28.25 -8.32
C VAL A 733 -37.72 -28.88 -7.98
N PHE A 734 -38.68 -28.76 -8.89
CA PHE A 734 -39.87 -29.61 -8.89
C PHE A 734 -39.47 -31.01 -9.39
N ALA A 735 -39.09 -31.90 -8.48
CA ALA A 735 -38.80 -33.29 -8.81
C ALA A 735 -40.12 -34.06 -9.05
N ASN A 736 -40.37 -34.43 -10.32
CA ASN A 736 -41.54 -35.20 -10.77
C ASN A 736 -41.36 -36.74 -10.59
N GLN A 737 -40.85 -37.20 -9.44
CA GLN A 737 -40.75 -38.64 -9.15
C GLN A 737 -41.31 -39.00 -7.76
N PRO A 738 -42.14 -40.05 -7.65
CA PRO A 738 -42.92 -40.33 -6.44
C PRO A 738 -42.06 -40.78 -5.23
N VAL A 739 -40.90 -41.38 -5.45
CA VAL A 739 -40.04 -41.94 -4.38
C VAL A 739 -39.24 -40.85 -3.66
N THR A 740 -38.81 -39.79 -4.35
CA THR A 740 -38.08 -38.67 -3.74
C THR A 740 -38.99 -37.81 -2.85
N ARG A 741 -40.29 -37.72 -3.17
CA ARG A 741 -41.29 -36.98 -2.38
C ARG A 741 -41.49 -37.56 -0.97
N ALA A 742 -41.36 -38.88 -0.81
CA ALA A 742 -41.50 -39.55 0.49
C ALA A 742 -40.29 -39.29 1.40
N LEU A 743 -39.07 -39.39 0.87
CA LEU A 743 -37.84 -39.05 1.60
C LEU A 743 -37.80 -37.56 2.00
N HIS A 744 -38.26 -36.67 1.12
CA HIS A 744 -38.32 -35.23 1.41
C HIS A 744 -39.38 -34.88 2.47
N LYS A 745 -40.52 -35.58 2.52
CA LYS A 745 -41.53 -35.37 3.58
C LYS A 745 -41.06 -35.87 4.95
N MET A 746 -40.37 -37.01 5.00
CA MET A 746 -39.87 -37.56 6.27
C MET A 746 -38.74 -36.69 6.86
N ARG A 747 -37.85 -36.14 6.02
CA ARG A 747 -36.76 -35.25 6.48
C ARG A 747 -37.23 -33.83 6.83
N LYS A 748 -38.27 -33.32 6.15
CA LYS A 748 -38.88 -32.00 6.44
C LYS A 748 -39.58 -31.96 7.80
N MET A 749 -40.17 -33.07 8.25
CA MET A 749 -40.76 -33.17 9.59
C MET A 749 -39.72 -33.14 10.72
N VAL A 750 -38.46 -33.51 10.44
CA VAL A 750 -37.40 -33.58 11.47
C VAL A 750 -36.60 -32.28 11.59
N THR A 751 -36.55 -31.43 10.56
CA THR A 751 -35.58 -30.31 10.50
C THR A 751 -36.17 -28.93 10.22
N GLY A 752 -37.48 -28.81 9.98
CA GLY A 752 -38.19 -27.51 9.96
C GLY A 752 -37.75 -26.47 8.91
N LYS A 753 -36.82 -26.79 7.99
CA LYS A 753 -36.39 -25.91 6.89
C LYS A 753 -36.58 -26.58 5.54
N ALA A 754 -37.24 -25.86 4.62
CA ALA A 754 -37.34 -26.26 3.22
C ALA A 754 -35.97 -26.08 2.55
N VAL A 755 -35.51 -27.11 1.84
CA VAL A 755 -34.22 -27.12 1.13
C VAL A 755 -34.41 -26.40 -0.21
N THR A 756 -33.88 -25.20 -0.34
CA THR A 756 -33.42 -24.68 -1.64
C THR A 756 -32.04 -25.29 -1.88
N THR A 757 -31.88 -26.04 -2.96
CA THR A 757 -30.54 -26.43 -3.44
C THR A 757 -29.94 -25.19 -4.07
N ASP A 758 -29.02 -24.53 -3.36
CA ASP A 758 -28.23 -23.43 -3.89
C ASP A 758 -27.33 -24.00 -5.00
N ALA A 759 -27.71 -23.79 -6.26
CA ALA A 759 -26.84 -24.09 -7.40
C ALA A 759 -25.83 -22.95 -7.50
N VAL A 760 -24.74 -23.11 -6.75
CA VAL A 760 -23.58 -22.23 -6.81
C VAL A 760 -22.90 -22.42 -8.17
N THR A 761 -23.10 -21.48 -9.08
CA THR A 761 -22.36 -21.44 -10.33
C THR A 761 -21.24 -20.43 -10.17
N VAL A 762 -20.01 -20.91 -10.08
CA VAL A 762 -18.83 -20.03 -10.05
C VAL A 762 -18.59 -19.54 -11.47
N ARG A 763 -18.98 -18.31 -11.76
CA ARG A 763 -18.72 -17.66 -13.04
C ARG A 763 -17.51 -16.75 -12.90
N LYS A 764 -16.48 -16.95 -13.73
CA LYS A 764 -15.38 -16.00 -13.88
C LYS A 764 -15.93 -14.80 -14.64
N VAL A 765 -16.11 -13.68 -13.95
CA VAL A 765 -16.54 -12.41 -14.55
C VAL A 765 -15.37 -11.44 -14.48
N GLU A 766 -15.05 -10.84 -15.61
CA GLU A 766 -14.10 -9.75 -15.68
C GLU A 766 -14.76 -8.50 -15.06
N ARG A 767 -14.26 -8.06 -13.90
CA ARG A 767 -14.79 -6.91 -13.15
C ARG A 767 -13.67 -5.96 -12.78
N GLU A 768 -13.92 -4.66 -12.91
CA GLU A 768 -13.05 -3.63 -12.37
C GLU A 768 -12.86 -3.87 -10.86
N ARG A 769 -11.60 -3.84 -10.37
CA ARG A 769 -11.34 -3.95 -8.92
C ARG A 769 -12.02 -2.83 -8.13
N TRP A 770 -12.11 -1.67 -8.74
CA TRP A 770 -12.75 -0.47 -8.23
C TRP A 770 -13.51 0.19 -9.36
N SER A 771 -14.84 0.15 -9.29
CA SER A 771 -15.67 0.90 -10.22
C SER A 771 -15.65 2.40 -9.94
N ALA A 772 -15.98 3.21 -10.94
CA ALA A 772 -16.07 4.66 -10.80
C ALA A 772 -16.99 5.10 -9.65
N SER A 773 -18.12 4.41 -9.48
CA SER A 773 -19.08 4.68 -8.40
C SER A 773 -18.55 4.27 -7.03
N GLU A 774 -17.78 3.18 -6.94
CA GLU A 774 -17.14 2.78 -5.69
C GLU A 774 -16.04 3.76 -5.27
N LEU A 775 -15.25 4.27 -6.21
CA LEU A 775 -14.25 5.29 -5.90
C LEU A 775 -14.88 6.58 -5.39
N ALA A 776 -16.03 6.97 -5.97
CA ALA A 776 -16.72 8.18 -5.57
C ALA A 776 -17.46 8.05 -4.22
N HIS A 777 -18.04 6.88 -3.91
CA HIS A 777 -18.97 6.74 -2.79
C HIS A 777 -18.59 5.70 -1.73
N ALA A 778 -17.74 4.73 -2.05
CA ALA A 778 -17.41 3.62 -1.14
C ALA A 778 -16.06 3.81 -0.42
N VAL A 779 -15.19 4.72 -0.88
CA VAL A 779 -13.91 5.02 -0.21
C VAL A 779 -14.17 5.84 1.05
N PRO A 780 -13.85 5.33 2.26
CA PRO A 780 -14.11 6.05 3.50
C PRO A 780 -13.26 7.32 3.63
N PRO A 781 -13.73 8.36 4.36
CA PRO A 781 -12.91 9.55 4.63
C PRO A 781 -11.56 9.19 5.27
N GLY A 782 -10.51 9.91 4.86
CA GLY A 782 -9.14 9.66 5.32
C GLY A 782 -8.52 8.38 4.75
N HIS A 783 -9.17 7.73 3.78
CA HIS A 783 -8.61 6.63 3.01
C HIS A 783 -8.33 7.05 1.57
N ALA A 784 -7.50 6.25 0.91
CA ALA A 784 -7.25 6.35 -0.51
C ALA A 784 -7.00 4.97 -1.11
N VAL A 785 -7.28 4.83 -2.41
CA VAL A 785 -6.94 3.64 -3.18
C VAL A 785 -5.60 3.89 -3.89
N LEU A 786 -4.62 3.05 -3.59
CA LEU A 786 -3.23 3.18 -4.02
C LEU A 786 -2.84 2.01 -4.92
N SER A 787 -2.31 2.32 -6.10
CA SER A 787 -1.63 1.36 -6.98
C SER A 787 -0.19 1.84 -7.22
N LEU A 788 0.76 0.91 -7.15
CA LEU A 788 2.19 1.21 -7.24
C LEU A 788 2.84 0.37 -8.31
N THR A 789 3.81 0.96 -9.00
CA THR A 789 4.71 0.24 -9.90
C THR A 789 6.12 0.68 -9.59
N THR A 790 7.04 -0.28 -9.45
CA THR A 790 8.45 0.03 -9.21
C THR A 790 9.18 0.28 -10.52
N VAL A 791 10.33 0.95 -10.46
CA VAL A 791 11.25 1.09 -11.60
C VAL A 791 11.72 -0.25 -12.18
N ARG A 792 11.61 -1.34 -11.42
CA ARG A 792 11.92 -2.72 -11.85
C ARG A 792 10.76 -3.44 -12.52
N GLY A 793 9.56 -2.84 -12.53
CA GLY A 793 8.35 -3.44 -13.12
C GLY A 793 7.54 -4.31 -12.16
N GLU A 794 7.92 -4.42 -10.88
CA GLU A 794 7.04 -5.02 -9.87
C GLU A 794 5.81 -4.13 -9.65
N HIS A 795 4.63 -4.73 -9.55
CA HIS A 795 3.36 -4.00 -9.48
C HIS A 795 2.56 -4.40 -8.22
N ALA A 796 2.00 -3.40 -7.54
CA ALA A 796 0.96 -3.56 -6.54
C ALA A 796 -0.38 -3.12 -7.15
N PRO A 797 -1.41 -3.99 -7.10
CA PRO A 797 -2.73 -3.64 -7.62
C PRO A 797 -3.35 -2.48 -6.80
N PRO A 798 -4.49 -1.92 -7.22
CA PRO A 798 -5.18 -0.90 -6.42
C PRO A 798 -5.64 -1.49 -5.07
N LEU A 799 -5.09 -0.94 -3.98
CA LEU A 799 -5.32 -1.36 -2.60
C LEU A 799 -5.84 -0.19 -1.76
N LEU A 800 -6.77 -0.46 -0.86
CA LEU A 800 -7.33 0.54 0.06
C LEU A 800 -6.37 0.78 1.24
N VAL A 801 -5.97 2.04 1.43
CA VAL A 801 -5.06 2.48 2.48
C VAL A 801 -5.78 3.47 3.40
N ASP A 802 -5.66 3.27 4.71
CA ASP A 802 -6.04 4.21 5.76
C ASP A 802 -4.85 5.14 6.06
N LEU A 803 -5.04 6.45 5.90
CA LEU A 803 -4.00 7.48 6.00
C LEU A 803 -4.04 8.25 7.34
N ARG A 804 -4.88 7.85 8.29
CA ARG A 804 -5.07 8.56 9.57
C ARG A 804 -4.06 8.20 10.65
N ASP A 805 -2.99 7.51 10.27
CA ASP A 805 -2.05 6.84 11.17
C ASP A 805 -0.83 7.72 11.48
#